data_AF-A0A8H7CZA1-F1
#
_entry.id   AF-A0A8H7CZA1-F1
#
_cell.length_a   1.000
_cell.length_b   1.000
_cell.length_c   1.000
_cell.angle_alpha   90.00
_cell.angle_beta   90.00
_cell.angle_gamma   90.00
#
_symmetry.space_group_name_H-M   'P 1'
#
loop_
_entity.id
_entity.type
_entity.pdbx_description
1 polymer ?
#
loop_
_entity_poly.entity_id
_entity_poly.type
_entity_poly.pdbx_seq_one_letter_code
_entity_poly.pdbx_strand_id
1 'polypeptide(L)'
;MFLIGNGHKVYIIDKAEVFVHVLVQHETHEELQGNEAKVNGHPAWGSVWDIDTHESTVMDIATNTFCSSGYHVPNGSYVTFGGNGALSPGGKPSSGNWDPTYQDFDGGQSIRVLNPCTPDDDFTSPQCQWFDDPATLSMQKRRWYSTAEALGDGTIILIGGFVNGGYILRSVPNNNPHDGAELTYEFHPSNGQTPQEVNFLVKTSGLNAYPLTWLMSSGKMFMQANLSSTLWDYKDNTETALPDMPNGVVRVYPASAATAMLPMTPANNYSQTIIFCGGSDMPEPAWGNFVYPFINTWDYPASKDCQRITPEPADRSSPRYIQDDDLPQGRTMGQFIILPDGKLLVLNGGLNGTAGFSDKGTLLTSQNPFGQSLASGPVGTPALYDPEAPAGSRWSSAGFSTSNIARLYHSSALLLPDASVFIAGSNPNLDVNVSDSVPYPTEYRAEKFYPPYFSASTRPAPSGVPSKLTYGGDPFDITIPASSYSGSGNAAANSTIVSVVRTGWTTHAMNMGQRYMQLRNTYTVNRDGSIVLHVAQMEPNPNLFQPGPALLFVVVNGIPSNGTYVIIGSGAVEAQPTAAAGKLPDNILQSDANGSAGSSSSGSANGSGDSPSTTSSGSTSHVALYAGIAGGVAVVALLALGVGVCLARRRRARIRAGIAASKAPQLVAPVVPYQKVDSINDSQVFLNRDHNDERPWSRPEANAWNSSNQSFDAYHDAMTPMSAHPSAHYVDAPAAGNHDYQHQQQSQY
;
A
#
# COMPACT_ATOMS: atom_id res chain seq x y z
N MET A 1 0.88 6.58 -7.99
CA MET A 1 0.08 5.39 -7.59
C MET A 1 0.50 4.21 -8.42
N PHE A 2 0.72 3.04 -7.82
CA PHE A 2 1.15 1.85 -8.56
C PHE A 2 0.30 0.63 -8.23
N LEU A 3 0.18 -0.25 -9.21
CA LEU A 3 -0.33 -1.60 -9.04
C LEU A 3 0.37 -2.55 -10.01
N ILE A 4 0.53 -3.80 -9.62
CA ILE A 4 0.88 -4.86 -10.57
C ILE A 4 -0.38 -5.27 -11.28
N GLY A 5 -0.35 -5.25 -12.61
CA GLY A 5 -1.45 -5.70 -13.46
C GLY A 5 -1.53 -7.21 -13.63
N ASN A 6 -0.36 -7.85 -13.76
CA ASN A 6 -0.19 -9.28 -13.98
C ASN A 6 1.29 -9.66 -13.78
N GLY A 7 1.71 -10.84 -14.23
CA GLY A 7 3.11 -11.28 -14.14
C GLY A 7 4.15 -10.40 -14.87
N HIS A 8 3.72 -9.46 -15.72
CA HIS A 8 4.58 -8.73 -16.67
C HIS A 8 4.43 -7.21 -16.63
N LYS A 9 3.36 -6.68 -16.02
CA LYS A 9 3.00 -5.26 -16.16
C LYS A 9 2.78 -4.59 -14.82
N VAL A 10 3.27 -3.37 -14.70
CA VAL A 10 2.95 -2.43 -13.62
C VAL A 10 2.17 -1.28 -14.21
N TYR A 11 0.99 -0.99 -13.68
CA TYR A 11 0.23 0.19 -14.07
C TYR A 11 0.53 1.32 -13.08
N ILE A 12 0.82 2.48 -13.64
CA ILE A 12 1.22 3.68 -12.93
C ILE A 12 0.20 4.75 -13.24
N ILE A 13 -0.39 5.32 -12.19
CA ILE A 13 -1.33 6.41 -12.29
C ILE A 13 -0.82 7.54 -11.40
N ASP A 14 -0.96 8.77 -11.84
CA ASP A 14 -0.55 9.96 -11.10
C ASP A 14 -1.56 11.10 -11.26
N LYS A 15 -1.25 12.26 -10.71
CA LYS A 15 -2.09 13.45 -10.77
C LYS A 15 -2.12 14.07 -12.17
N ALA A 16 -3.21 14.74 -12.55
CA ALA A 16 -3.30 15.35 -13.89
C ALA A 16 -2.23 16.43 -14.11
N GLU A 17 -1.82 17.09 -13.02
CA GLU A 17 -0.84 18.18 -13.04
C GLU A 17 0.60 17.65 -13.07
N VAL A 18 0.86 16.37 -12.72
CA VAL A 18 2.18 15.69 -12.71
C VAL A 18 2.04 14.19 -12.89
N PHE A 19 2.88 13.66 -13.76
CA PHE A 19 3.02 12.25 -14.08
C PHE A 19 4.39 11.76 -13.71
N VAL A 20 4.47 10.48 -13.42
CA VAL A 20 5.72 9.71 -13.47
C VAL A 20 5.71 8.94 -14.79
N HIS A 21 6.31 9.53 -15.81
CA HIS A 21 6.84 8.77 -16.95
C HIS A 21 8.12 8.08 -16.48
N VAL A 22 8.17 6.74 -16.49
CA VAL A 22 9.45 6.02 -16.30
C VAL A 22 10.26 6.24 -17.57
N LEU A 23 11.00 7.34 -17.65
CA LEU A 23 11.80 7.67 -18.82
C LEU A 23 12.94 6.66 -18.99
N VAL A 24 12.96 6.01 -20.16
CA VAL A 24 14.21 5.76 -20.88
C VAL A 24 14.59 7.11 -21.49
N GLN A 25 15.68 7.70 -20.98
CA GLN A 25 16.28 8.99 -21.34
C GLN A 25 15.72 9.70 -22.59
N HIS A 26 15.13 10.87 -22.42
CA HIS A 26 15.31 11.97 -23.37
C HIS A 26 15.42 13.30 -22.60
N GLU A 27 16.52 14.01 -22.85
CA GLU A 27 16.86 15.30 -22.25
C GLU A 27 16.20 16.44 -23.05
N THR A 28 15.21 17.11 -22.47
CA THR A 28 14.85 18.49 -22.85
C THR A 28 14.40 19.28 -21.62
N HIS A 29 15.14 20.36 -21.32
CA HIS A 29 14.88 21.27 -20.19
C HIS A 29 14.10 22.49 -20.70
N GLU A 30 12.79 22.55 -20.46
CA GLU A 30 12.01 23.79 -20.42
C GLU A 30 11.15 23.81 -19.16
N GLU A 31 10.85 25.00 -18.63
CA GLU A 31 9.85 25.19 -17.56
C GLU A 31 8.45 24.83 -18.11
N LEU A 32 8.13 23.54 -18.10
CA LEU A 32 6.88 23.01 -18.59
C LEU A 32 5.81 23.04 -17.48
N GLN A 33 4.64 23.60 -17.81
CA GLN A 33 3.43 23.44 -17.00
C GLN A 33 2.78 22.09 -17.39
N GLY A 34 2.56 21.20 -16.43
CA GLY A 34 2.11 19.84 -16.69
C GLY A 34 3.16 18.93 -17.33
N ASN A 35 2.76 17.70 -17.65
CA ASN A 35 3.69 16.67 -18.16
C ASN A 35 4.09 16.86 -19.61
N GLU A 36 5.37 16.60 -19.90
CA GLU A 36 5.90 16.58 -21.26
C GLU A 36 5.27 15.45 -22.09
N ALA A 37 5.12 14.27 -21.50
CA ALA A 37 4.46 13.14 -22.14
C ALA A 37 2.96 13.42 -22.32
N LYS A 38 2.47 13.22 -23.55
CA LYS A 38 1.07 13.49 -23.92
C LYS A 38 0.38 12.25 -24.48
N VAL A 39 -0.91 12.17 -24.24
CA VAL A 39 -1.84 11.19 -24.83
C VAL A 39 -3.07 11.96 -25.28
N ASN A 40 -3.61 11.65 -26.46
CA ASN A 40 -4.81 12.29 -27.00
C ASN A 40 -4.85 13.84 -26.94
N GLY A 41 -3.69 14.49 -27.01
CA GLY A 41 -3.57 15.95 -27.02
C GLY A 41 -3.51 16.61 -25.64
N HIS A 42 -3.53 15.85 -24.54
CA HIS A 42 -3.39 16.35 -23.16
C HIS A 42 -2.21 15.69 -22.43
N PRO A 43 -1.73 16.27 -21.31
CA PRO A 43 -0.71 15.63 -20.49
C PRO A 43 -1.16 14.22 -20.07
N ALA A 44 -0.29 13.23 -20.22
CA ALA A 44 -0.55 11.89 -19.71
C ALA A 44 -0.41 11.89 -18.19
N TRP A 45 -1.31 11.21 -17.48
CA TRP A 45 -1.18 10.89 -16.05
C TRP A 45 -1.41 9.40 -15.76
N GLY A 46 -1.48 8.56 -16.80
CA GLY A 46 -1.48 7.11 -16.73
C GLY A 46 -0.38 6.51 -17.61
N SER A 47 0.26 5.43 -17.16
CA SER A 47 1.08 4.54 -17.99
C SER A 47 0.96 3.09 -17.56
N VAL A 48 1.39 2.22 -18.47
CA VAL A 48 1.82 0.86 -18.18
C VAL A 48 3.34 0.77 -18.36
N TRP A 49 4.01 0.11 -17.43
CA TRP A 49 5.42 -0.24 -17.50
C TRP A 49 5.56 -1.76 -17.65
N ASP A 50 6.34 -2.19 -18.63
CA ASP A 50 6.68 -3.58 -18.88
C ASP A 50 7.87 -4.01 -18.03
N ILE A 51 7.69 -5.05 -17.23
CA ILE A 51 8.68 -5.56 -16.27
C ILE A 51 9.87 -6.20 -16.98
N ASP A 52 9.66 -6.79 -18.16
CA ASP A 52 10.65 -7.56 -18.90
C ASP A 52 11.48 -6.67 -19.83
N THR A 53 10.82 -5.77 -20.57
CA THR A 53 11.49 -4.85 -21.52
C THR A 53 11.93 -3.54 -20.87
N HIS A 54 11.36 -3.21 -19.70
CA HIS A 54 11.51 -1.93 -19.02
C HIS A 54 10.96 -0.72 -19.80
N GLU A 55 10.13 -0.95 -20.82
CA GLU A 55 9.49 0.10 -21.60
C GLU A 55 8.20 0.58 -20.94
N SER A 56 7.87 1.86 -21.13
CA SER A 56 6.63 2.47 -20.65
C SER A 56 5.76 2.98 -21.79
N THR A 57 4.46 2.76 -21.71
CA THR A 57 3.46 3.28 -22.65
C THR A 57 2.47 4.14 -21.89
N VAL A 58 2.27 5.38 -22.35
CA VAL A 58 1.25 6.28 -21.78
C VAL A 58 -0.16 5.75 -22.05
N MET A 59 -1.07 6.00 -21.11
CA MET A 59 -2.46 5.58 -21.18
C MET A 59 -3.37 6.78 -20.94
N ASP A 60 -4.49 6.80 -21.66
CA ASP A 60 -5.52 7.82 -21.49
C ASP A 60 -6.40 7.48 -20.28
N ILE A 61 -6.70 8.51 -19.49
CA ILE A 61 -7.58 8.49 -18.33
C ILE A 61 -8.28 9.85 -18.34
N ALA A 62 -9.61 9.88 -18.28
CA ALA A 62 -10.36 11.11 -18.49
C ALA A 62 -10.43 12.00 -17.23
N THR A 63 -10.58 11.40 -16.06
CA THR A 63 -10.87 12.14 -14.83
C THR A 63 -9.65 12.17 -13.89
N ASN A 64 -9.48 13.26 -13.13
CA ASN A 64 -8.30 13.49 -12.30
C ASN A 64 -8.18 12.45 -11.17
N THR A 65 -7.16 11.59 -11.24
CA THR A 65 -7.01 10.46 -10.32
C THR A 65 -6.31 10.81 -9.02
N PHE A 66 -5.83 12.06 -8.87
CA PHE A 66 -4.97 12.43 -7.77
C PHE A 66 -5.62 12.14 -6.42
N CYS A 67 -4.88 11.46 -5.53
CA CYS A 67 -5.34 11.08 -4.19
C CYS A 67 -6.55 10.14 -4.16
N SER A 68 -6.74 9.36 -5.23
CA SER A 68 -7.71 8.28 -5.25
C SER A 68 -7.33 7.17 -4.26
N SER A 69 -8.23 6.20 -4.14
CA SER A 69 -7.98 4.89 -3.52
C SER A 69 -8.20 3.80 -4.55
N GLY A 70 -7.71 2.58 -4.32
CA GLY A 70 -7.91 1.51 -5.28
C GLY A 70 -7.70 0.12 -4.71
N TYR A 71 -8.16 -0.87 -5.47
CA TYR A 71 -8.03 -2.28 -5.16
C TYR A 71 -8.17 -3.12 -6.45
N HIS A 72 -7.88 -4.42 -6.38
CA HIS A 72 -8.28 -5.36 -7.43
C HIS A 72 -9.69 -5.92 -7.18
N VAL A 73 -10.32 -6.37 -8.25
CA VAL A 73 -11.59 -7.12 -8.23
C VAL A 73 -11.25 -8.63 -8.33
N PRO A 74 -12.11 -9.55 -7.86
CA PRO A 74 -11.81 -10.99 -7.87
C PRO A 74 -11.37 -11.58 -9.22
N ASN A 75 -11.83 -11.01 -10.33
CA ASN A 75 -11.49 -11.46 -11.68
C ASN A 75 -10.09 -11.00 -12.15
N GLY A 76 -9.37 -10.20 -11.36
CA GLY A 76 -8.08 -9.64 -11.71
C GLY A 76 -8.13 -8.25 -12.33
N SER A 77 -9.32 -7.68 -12.57
CA SER A 77 -9.45 -6.27 -12.95
C SER A 77 -8.99 -5.37 -11.81
N TYR A 78 -8.59 -4.14 -12.14
CA TYR A 78 -8.26 -3.10 -11.17
C TYR A 78 -9.33 -2.04 -11.19
N VAL A 79 -9.54 -1.44 -10.02
CA VAL A 79 -10.47 -0.34 -9.85
C VAL A 79 -9.85 0.74 -8.97
N THR A 80 -10.02 2.00 -9.39
CA THR A 80 -9.63 3.19 -8.63
C THR A 80 -10.85 4.08 -8.42
N PHE A 81 -10.93 4.70 -7.24
CA PHE A 81 -12.10 5.37 -6.70
C PHE A 81 -11.76 6.79 -6.25
N GLY A 82 -12.58 7.73 -6.67
CA GLY A 82 -12.43 9.13 -6.33
C GLY A 82 -11.22 9.75 -7.00
N GLY A 83 -10.77 10.87 -6.45
CA GLY A 83 -9.74 11.68 -7.08
C GLY A 83 -10.00 13.16 -6.85
N ASN A 84 -9.16 14.00 -7.45
CA ASN A 84 -9.29 15.44 -7.28
C ASN A 84 -10.34 16.03 -8.22
N GLY A 85 -10.74 17.27 -7.99
CA GLY A 85 -11.50 18.04 -8.97
C GLY A 85 -10.65 18.36 -10.20
N ALA A 86 -11.28 18.84 -11.27
CA ALA A 86 -10.57 19.32 -12.45
C ALA A 86 -9.71 20.56 -12.08
N LEU A 87 -8.43 20.56 -12.46
CA LEU A 87 -7.49 21.63 -12.14
C LEU A 87 -6.87 22.26 -13.39
N SER A 88 -6.71 23.58 -13.38
CA SER A 88 -5.88 24.36 -14.28
C SER A 88 -4.42 24.46 -13.78
N PRO A 89 -3.47 24.91 -14.63
CA PRO A 89 -2.07 25.04 -14.26
C PRO A 89 -1.80 25.81 -12.96
N GLY A 90 -0.80 25.33 -12.20
CA GLY A 90 -0.52 25.79 -10.84
C GLY A 90 -1.49 25.24 -9.79
N GLY A 91 -2.26 24.20 -10.12
CA GLY A 91 -3.18 23.51 -9.21
C GLY A 91 -4.49 24.27 -8.95
N LYS A 92 -4.91 25.15 -9.87
CA LYS A 92 -6.07 26.02 -9.71
C LYS A 92 -7.37 25.28 -9.98
N PRO A 93 -8.39 25.34 -9.13
CA PRO A 93 -9.68 24.74 -9.44
C PRO A 93 -10.24 25.31 -10.74
N SER A 94 -10.66 24.43 -11.65
CA SER A 94 -11.43 24.87 -12.81
C SER A 94 -12.79 25.42 -12.36
N SER A 95 -13.36 26.34 -13.14
CA SER A 95 -14.70 26.90 -12.89
C SER A 95 -15.85 25.89 -13.06
N GLY A 96 -15.55 24.64 -13.44
CA GLY A 96 -16.52 23.56 -13.60
C GLY A 96 -15.84 22.19 -13.51
N ASN A 97 -16.55 21.14 -13.95
CA ASN A 97 -16.08 19.74 -13.84
C ASN A 97 -15.04 19.36 -14.91
N TRP A 98 -14.45 20.32 -15.62
CA TRP A 98 -13.49 20.10 -16.69
C TRP A 98 -12.53 21.27 -16.81
N ASP A 99 -11.25 21.02 -17.06
CA ASP A 99 -10.25 22.05 -17.35
C ASP A 99 -9.86 22.05 -18.84
N PRO A 100 -9.82 23.20 -19.54
CA PRO A 100 -9.43 23.24 -20.95
C PRO A 100 -7.94 23.05 -21.24
N THR A 101 -7.07 23.18 -20.25
CA THR A 101 -5.61 23.12 -20.44
C THR A 101 -5.10 21.70 -20.24
N TYR A 102 -5.43 21.11 -19.09
CA TYR A 102 -5.11 19.72 -18.78
C TYR A 102 -6.12 18.74 -19.37
N GLN A 103 -7.28 19.22 -19.82
CA GLN A 103 -8.37 18.41 -20.36
C GLN A 103 -8.86 17.33 -19.38
N ASP A 104 -8.60 17.51 -18.08
CA ASP A 104 -9.04 16.60 -17.03
C ASP A 104 -10.46 16.91 -16.59
N PHE A 105 -11.23 15.87 -16.33
CA PHE A 105 -12.54 15.96 -15.70
C PHE A 105 -12.44 15.76 -14.19
N ASP A 106 -13.45 16.23 -13.47
CA ASP A 106 -13.58 16.00 -12.04
C ASP A 106 -13.58 14.50 -11.70
N GLY A 107 -12.59 14.07 -10.91
CA GLY A 107 -12.41 12.70 -10.47
C GLY A 107 -13.11 12.32 -9.17
N GLY A 108 -13.71 13.28 -8.46
CA GLY A 108 -14.14 13.09 -7.08
C GLY A 108 -15.19 12.00 -6.87
N GLN A 109 -16.03 11.72 -7.87
CA GLN A 109 -17.00 10.60 -7.85
C GLN A 109 -16.64 9.48 -8.83
N SER A 110 -15.49 9.55 -9.49
CA SER A 110 -15.14 8.61 -10.56
C SER A 110 -14.85 7.21 -10.02
N ILE A 111 -15.27 6.22 -10.78
CA ILE A 111 -14.82 4.83 -10.66
C ILE A 111 -14.17 4.49 -11.99
N ARG A 112 -12.89 4.12 -11.96
CA ARG A 112 -12.13 3.79 -13.16
C ARG A 112 -11.71 2.35 -13.10
N VAL A 113 -11.99 1.59 -14.16
CA VAL A 113 -11.74 0.15 -14.21
C VAL A 113 -10.73 -0.14 -15.31
N LEU A 114 -9.76 -0.99 -15.00
CA LEU A 114 -8.77 -1.47 -15.95
C LEU A 114 -8.77 -2.99 -15.95
N ASN A 115 -8.88 -3.58 -17.12
CA ASN A 115 -8.59 -5.00 -17.33
C ASN A 115 -7.13 -5.12 -17.76
N PRO A 116 -6.27 -5.82 -17.01
CA PRO A 116 -4.87 -5.96 -17.37
C PRO A 116 -4.72 -6.66 -18.70
N CYS A 117 -3.99 -6.04 -19.61
CA CYS A 117 -3.62 -6.64 -20.88
C CYS A 117 -2.69 -7.81 -20.62
N THR A 118 -3.01 -8.96 -21.19
CA THR A 118 -2.09 -10.09 -21.27
C THR A 118 -1.01 -9.81 -22.32
N PRO A 119 0.12 -10.55 -22.30
CA PRO A 119 1.15 -10.43 -23.34
C PRO A 119 0.64 -10.70 -24.76
N ASP A 120 -0.46 -11.43 -24.91
CA ASP A 120 -1.06 -11.78 -26.20
C ASP A 120 -2.07 -10.73 -26.69
N ASP A 121 -2.45 -9.76 -25.86
CA ASP A 121 -3.40 -8.70 -26.20
C ASP A 121 -2.74 -7.55 -26.96
N ASP A 122 -3.48 -6.96 -27.90
CA ASP A 122 -3.12 -5.69 -28.50
C ASP A 122 -3.39 -4.54 -27.52
N PHE A 123 -2.30 -3.94 -27.03
CA PHE A 123 -2.34 -2.83 -26.08
C PHE A 123 -3.08 -1.59 -26.58
N THR A 124 -3.23 -1.42 -27.90
CA THR A 124 -3.99 -0.30 -28.47
C THR A 124 -5.50 -0.53 -28.47
N SER A 125 -5.94 -1.76 -28.20
CA SER A 125 -7.34 -2.11 -28.25
C SER A 125 -8.12 -1.56 -27.03
N PRO A 126 -9.43 -1.24 -27.18
CA PRO A 126 -10.21 -0.61 -26.12
C PRO A 126 -10.30 -1.41 -24.80
N GLN A 127 -10.28 -2.74 -24.85
CA GLN A 127 -10.30 -3.60 -23.65
C GLN A 127 -9.04 -3.46 -22.78
N CYS A 128 -7.97 -2.91 -23.35
CA CYS A 128 -6.68 -2.67 -22.75
C CYS A 128 -6.52 -1.24 -22.18
N GLN A 129 -7.54 -0.40 -22.36
CA GLN A 129 -7.58 0.97 -21.88
C GLN A 129 -8.37 1.08 -20.58
N TRP A 130 -8.20 2.21 -19.88
CA TRP A 130 -9.04 2.53 -18.74
C TRP A 130 -10.48 2.80 -19.18
N PHE A 131 -11.42 2.15 -18.51
CA PHE A 131 -12.81 2.60 -18.52
C PHE A 131 -12.96 3.70 -17.48
N ASP A 132 -13.21 4.93 -17.92
CA ASP A 132 -13.37 6.12 -17.08
C ASP A 132 -14.50 7.00 -17.63
N ASP A 133 -15.73 6.65 -17.25
CA ASP A 133 -16.94 7.38 -17.62
C ASP A 133 -17.87 7.52 -16.40
N PRO A 134 -17.79 8.66 -15.68
CA PRO A 134 -18.62 8.91 -14.50
C PRO A 134 -20.14 8.97 -14.79
N ALA A 135 -20.54 9.19 -16.04
CA ALA A 135 -21.96 9.18 -16.41
C ALA A 135 -22.54 7.75 -16.42
N THR A 136 -21.69 6.75 -16.62
CA THR A 136 -22.05 5.34 -16.63
C THR A 136 -21.75 4.64 -15.29
N LEU A 137 -20.62 4.95 -14.67
CA LEU A 137 -20.18 4.32 -13.42
C LEU A 137 -19.55 5.35 -12.47
N SER A 138 -20.20 5.60 -11.34
CA SER A 138 -19.75 6.58 -10.34
C SER A 138 -20.06 6.14 -8.91
N MET A 139 -19.32 6.70 -7.97
CA MET A 139 -19.58 6.60 -6.53
C MET A 139 -20.79 7.44 -6.13
N GLN A 140 -21.46 7.03 -5.07
CA GLN A 140 -22.56 7.79 -4.49
C GLN A 140 -22.07 9.06 -3.80
N LYS A 141 -20.86 9.03 -3.23
CA LYS A 141 -20.23 10.20 -2.59
C LYS A 141 -18.93 10.59 -3.27
N ARG A 142 -18.64 11.88 -3.21
CA ARG A 142 -17.35 12.44 -3.61
C ARG A 142 -16.30 12.09 -2.55
N ARG A 143 -15.14 11.60 -2.98
CA ARG A 143 -14.05 11.18 -2.08
C ARG A 143 -12.66 11.54 -2.63
N TRP A 144 -11.82 12.06 -1.75
CA TRP A 144 -10.39 12.35 -1.93
C TRP A 144 -9.64 11.89 -0.68
N TYR A 145 -8.50 11.18 -0.78
CA TYR A 145 -7.87 10.49 0.37
C TYR A 145 -8.80 9.49 1.11
N SER A 146 -9.69 8.79 0.41
CA SER A 146 -10.47 7.68 0.98
C SER A 146 -9.63 6.42 1.14
N THR A 147 -10.11 5.45 1.93
CA THR A 147 -9.53 4.10 1.95
C THR A 147 -10.46 3.11 1.25
N ALA A 148 -9.88 2.17 0.49
CA ALA A 148 -10.57 1.03 -0.08
C ALA A 148 -10.06 -0.27 0.58
N GLU A 149 -10.98 -1.17 0.95
CA GLU A 149 -10.64 -2.49 1.50
C GLU A 149 -11.54 -3.56 0.89
N ALA A 150 -10.96 -4.68 0.42
CA ALA A 150 -11.76 -5.79 -0.08
C ALA A 150 -12.37 -6.63 1.05
N LEU A 151 -13.53 -7.20 0.76
CA LEU A 151 -14.30 -8.06 1.63
C LEU A 151 -14.18 -9.54 1.22
N GLY A 152 -14.61 -10.45 2.11
CA GLY A 152 -14.52 -11.90 1.85
C GLY A 152 -15.40 -12.40 0.70
N ASP A 153 -16.35 -11.60 0.23
CA ASP A 153 -17.15 -11.89 -0.97
C ASP A 153 -16.58 -11.24 -2.24
N GLY A 154 -15.48 -10.50 -2.13
CA GLY A 154 -14.85 -9.81 -3.25
C GLY A 154 -15.43 -8.44 -3.59
N THR A 155 -16.45 -7.98 -2.86
CA THR A 155 -16.83 -6.56 -2.90
C THR A 155 -15.75 -5.71 -2.24
N ILE A 156 -15.72 -4.42 -2.55
CA ILE A 156 -14.80 -3.43 -1.99
C ILE A 156 -15.63 -2.41 -1.20
N ILE A 157 -15.23 -2.14 0.05
CA ILE A 157 -15.82 -1.07 0.85
C ILE A 157 -14.94 0.19 0.72
N LEU A 158 -15.58 1.33 0.48
CA LEU A 158 -14.96 2.65 0.37
C LEU A 158 -15.28 3.44 1.62
N ILE A 159 -14.27 3.99 2.29
CA ILE A 159 -14.40 4.55 3.64
C ILE A 159 -13.79 5.95 3.69
N GLY A 160 -14.60 6.89 4.15
CA GLY A 160 -14.15 8.24 4.48
C GLY A 160 -13.62 9.03 3.28
N GLY A 161 -12.78 10.02 3.60
CA GLY A 161 -12.14 10.91 2.64
C GLY A 161 -12.55 12.36 2.84
N PHE A 162 -12.07 13.21 1.95
CA PHE A 162 -12.37 14.62 1.89
C PHE A 162 -13.39 14.81 0.77
N VAL A 163 -14.29 15.77 0.94
CA VAL A 163 -15.08 16.26 -0.19
C VAL A 163 -14.27 17.24 -1.02
N ASN A 164 -13.38 18.02 -0.41
CA ASN A 164 -12.52 19.00 -1.10
C ASN A 164 -11.07 18.90 -0.60
N GLY A 165 -10.10 19.35 -1.39
CA GLY A 165 -8.70 19.18 -1.03
C GLY A 165 -8.16 20.12 0.06
N GLY A 166 -7.29 19.62 0.94
CA GLY A 166 -6.69 20.34 2.07
C GLY A 166 -5.56 19.57 2.77
N TYR A 167 -4.93 20.18 3.77
CA TYR A 167 -3.86 19.57 4.58
C TYR A 167 -4.42 18.56 5.59
N ILE A 168 -5.43 18.91 6.39
CA ILE A 168 -6.12 18.03 7.36
C ILE A 168 -7.63 18.32 7.42
N LEU A 169 -8.47 17.36 7.84
CA LEU A 169 -9.95 17.49 7.86
C LEU A 169 -10.48 18.26 9.07
N ARG A 170 -10.05 19.52 9.23
CA ARG A 170 -10.40 20.32 10.40
C ARG A 170 -10.38 21.82 10.15
N SER A 171 -11.48 22.47 10.54
CA SER A 171 -11.52 23.89 10.89
C SER A 171 -11.03 24.11 12.33
N VAL A 172 -10.37 25.24 12.61
CA VAL A 172 -9.90 25.55 13.98
C VAL A 172 -10.76 26.68 14.56
N PRO A 173 -11.46 26.46 15.69
CA PRO A 173 -11.53 25.22 16.48
C PRO A 173 -12.34 24.10 15.80
N ASN A 174 -12.06 22.82 16.11
CA ASN A 174 -12.74 21.66 15.50
C ASN A 174 -14.15 21.45 16.06
N ASN A 175 -15.07 22.35 15.73
CA ASN A 175 -16.44 22.33 16.22
C ASN A 175 -17.43 21.66 15.25
N ASN A 176 -17.03 21.45 14.00
CA ASN A 176 -17.84 20.80 12.97
C ASN A 176 -17.00 19.73 12.25
N PRO A 177 -17.12 18.44 12.63
CA PRO A 177 -16.32 17.38 12.05
C PRO A 177 -16.67 17.05 10.59
N HIS A 178 -17.82 17.52 10.09
CA HIS A 178 -18.27 17.29 8.71
C HIS A 178 -17.73 18.32 7.72
N ASP A 179 -17.13 19.40 8.22
CA ASP A 179 -16.62 20.48 7.37
C ASP A 179 -15.48 19.98 6.47
N GLY A 180 -15.72 19.95 5.16
CA GLY A 180 -14.75 19.42 4.19
C GLY A 180 -14.56 17.89 4.18
N ALA A 181 -15.28 17.14 5.03
CA ALA A 181 -15.08 15.70 5.21
C ALA A 181 -16.25 14.85 4.69
N GLU A 182 -15.92 13.74 4.03
CA GLU A 182 -16.86 12.66 3.74
C GLU A 182 -16.66 11.58 4.81
N LEU A 183 -17.63 11.38 5.70
CA LEU A 183 -17.53 10.51 6.88
C LEU A 183 -18.35 9.22 6.74
N THR A 184 -18.86 8.93 5.54
CA THR A 184 -19.64 7.72 5.27
C THR A 184 -18.79 6.60 4.66
N TYR A 185 -19.41 5.43 4.53
CA TYR A 185 -18.92 4.33 3.71
C TYR A 185 -19.93 3.92 2.62
N GLU A 186 -19.43 3.30 1.56
CA GLU A 186 -20.22 2.71 0.48
C GLU A 186 -19.49 1.50 -0.16
N PHE A 187 -20.09 0.84 -1.15
CA PHE A 187 -19.55 -0.40 -1.72
C PHE A 187 -19.37 -0.32 -3.24
N HIS A 188 -18.39 -1.07 -3.73
CA HIS A 188 -18.21 -1.40 -5.14
C HIS A 188 -18.13 -2.92 -5.35
N PRO A 189 -18.95 -3.50 -6.26
CA PRO A 189 -20.11 -2.88 -6.90
C PRO A 189 -21.13 -2.35 -5.88
N SER A 190 -21.97 -1.40 -6.29
CA SER A 190 -23.02 -0.86 -5.41
C SER A 190 -24.00 -1.96 -5.03
N ASN A 191 -24.37 -2.02 -3.76
CA ASN A 191 -25.39 -2.92 -3.22
C ASN A 191 -26.76 -2.22 -3.04
N GLY A 192 -26.91 -1.00 -3.56
CA GLY A 192 -28.13 -0.19 -3.45
C GLY A 192 -28.36 0.46 -2.08
N GLN A 193 -27.45 0.29 -1.12
CA GLN A 193 -27.55 0.95 0.17
C GLN A 193 -27.11 2.42 0.07
N THR A 194 -27.89 3.30 0.70
CA THR A 194 -27.47 4.69 0.92
C THR A 194 -26.25 4.72 1.83
N PRO A 195 -25.21 5.52 1.51
CA PRO A 195 -24.01 5.64 2.34
C PRO A 195 -24.36 6.05 3.77
N GLN A 196 -23.80 5.33 4.75
CA GLN A 196 -24.04 5.57 6.17
C GLN A 196 -22.81 6.14 6.83
N GLU A 197 -23.02 7.00 7.82
CA GLU A 197 -21.95 7.61 8.61
C GLU A 197 -21.23 6.58 9.49
N VAL A 198 -19.91 6.73 9.60
CA VAL A 198 -19.05 5.96 10.51
C VAL A 198 -18.67 6.87 11.67
N ASN A 199 -19.21 6.61 12.87
CA ASN A 199 -18.97 7.42 14.07
C ASN A 199 -17.48 7.51 14.44
N PHE A 200 -16.70 6.47 14.13
CA PHE A 200 -15.26 6.47 14.32
C PHE A 200 -14.58 7.59 13.54
N LEU A 201 -15.03 7.89 12.31
CA LEU A 201 -14.47 8.98 11.51
C LEU A 201 -14.84 10.35 12.08
N VAL A 202 -16.04 10.49 12.65
CA VAL A 202 -16.44 11.69 13.39
C VAL A 202 -15.55 11.90 14.62
N LYS A 203 -15.33 10.83 15.41
CA LYS A 203 -14.45 10.85 16.61
C LYS A 203 -13.02 11.24 16.27
N THR A 204 -12.53 10.79 15.11
CA THR A 204 -11.13 11.00 14.67
C THR A 204 -10.94 12.20 13.76
N SER A 205 -11.98 13.06 13.66
CA SER A 205 -11.98 14.29 12.85
C SER A 205 -10.68 15.10 12.98
N GLY A 206 -10.26 15.67 11.86
CA GLY A 206 -8.95 16.29 11.67
C GLY A 206 -7.93 15.33 11.07
N LEU A 207 -7.76 14.15 11.65
CA LEU A 207 -6.68 13.22 11.29
C LEU A 207 -7.25 11.85 10.95
N ASN A 208 -8.06 11.79 9.90
CA ASN A 208 -8.76 10.58 9.45
C ASN A 208 -8.75 10.42 7.91
N ALA A 209 -7.83 11.10 7.23
CA ALA A 209 -7.46 10.85 5.85
C ALA A 209 -6.80 9.47 5.71
N TYR A 210 -7.14 8.72 4.65
CA TYR A 210 -6.64 7.35 4.46
C TYR A 210 -6.71 6.53 5.77
N PRO A 211 -7.89 6.38 6.40
CA PRO A 211 -7.99 5.62 7.64
C PRO A 211 -7.40 4.23 7.41
N LEU A 212 -6.55 3.76 8.33
CA LEU A 212 -5.85 2.49 8.15
C LEU A 212 -6.81 1.35 8.46
N THR A 213 -7.07 0.48 7.48
CA THR A 213 -8.03 -0.61 7.63
C THR A 213 -7.46 -1.96 7.27
N TRP A 214 -7.95 -2.99 7.96
CA TRP A 214 -7.69 -4.39 7.63
C TRP A 214 -8.92 -5.24 7.98
N LEU A 215 -9.38 -6.07 7.05
CA LEU A 215 -10.43 -7.06 7.32
C LEU A 215 -9.89 -8.19 8.21
N MET A 216 -10.61 -8.46 9.29
CA MET A 216 -10.29 -9.52 10.24
C MET A 216 -11.02 -10.82 9.90
N SER A 217 -10.54 -11.93 10.47
CA SER A 217 -11.01 -13.29 10.20
C SER A 217 -12.50 -13.47 10.52
N SER A 218 -13.02 -12.71 11.50
CA SER A 218 -14.44 -12.66 11.85
C SER A 218 -15.34 -12.00 10.80
N GLY A 219 -14.75 -11.26 9.86
CA GLY A 219 -15.46 -10.37 8.95
C GLY A 219 -15.66 -8.95 9.48
N LYS A 220 -15.21 -8.63 10.70
CA LYS A 220 -15.10 -7.24 11.18
C LYS A 220 -13.85 -6.57 10.63
N MET A 221 -13.79 -5.25 10.68
CA MET A 221 -12.69 -4.46 10.17
C MET A 221 -11.96 -3.75 11.31
N PHE A 222 -10.66 -3.95 11.43
CA PHE A 222 -9.85 -3.06 12.26
C PHE A 222 -9.73 -1.71 11.56
N MET A 223 -9.92 -0.62 12.29
CA MET A 223 -9.68 0.74 11.81
C MET A 223 -8.79 1.51 12.78
N GLN A 224 -7.85 2.31 12.25
CA GLN A 224 -7.03 3.24 13.03
C GLN A 224 -6.94 4.59 12.31
N ALA A 225 -7.21 5.66 13.05
CA ALA A 225 -7.11 7.05 12.62
C ALA A 225 -6.87 7.94 13.84
N ASN A 226 -6.21 9.09 13.62
CA ASN A 226 -5.71 9.95 14.67
C ASN A 226 -4.90 9.12 15.70
N LEU A 227 -5.30 9.11 16.97
CA LEU A 227 -4.76 8.23 18.00
C LEU A 227 -5.69 7.05 18.32
N SER A 228 -6.90 6.97 17.74
CA SER A 228 -7.88 5.97 18.12
C SER A 228 -7.86 4.74 17.24
N SER A 229 -8.33 3.62 17.81
CA SER A 229 -8.53 2.36 17.10
C SER A 229 -9.88 1.76 17.43
N THR A 230 -10.47 1.04 16.49
CA THR A 230 -11.76 0.35 16.67
C THR A 230 -11.79 -0.95 15.89
N LEU A 231 -12.60 -1.89 16.35
CA LEU A 231 -13.05 -3.03 15.57
C LEU A 231 -14.48 -2.75 15.13
N TRP A 232 -14.67 -2.50 13.84
CA TRP A 232 -15.92 -2.08 13.25
C TRP A 232 -16.61 -3.23 12.53
N ASP A 233 -17.88 -3.45 12.84
CA ASP A 233 -18.77 -4.30 12.06
C ASP A 233 -19.54 -3.45 11.07
N TYR A 234 -19.13 -3.49 9.81
CA TYR A 234 -19.73 -2.69 8.74
C TYR A 234 -21.13 -3.18 8.32
N LYS A 235 -21.54 -4.39 8.72
CA LYS A 235 -22.86 -4.93 8.38
C LYS A 235 -23.94 -4.33 9.24
N ASP A 236 -23.66 -4.22 10.54
CA ASP A 236 -24.56 -3.63 11.54
C ASP A 236 -24.20 -2.16 11.83
N ASN A 237 -23.13 -1.66 11.22
CA ASN A 237 -22.51 -0.36 11.50
C ASN A 237 -22.25 -0.13 13.00
N THR A 238 -21.67 -1.14 13.67
CA THR A 238 -21.36 -1.09 15.11
C THR A 238 -19.85 -1.08 15.37
N GLU A 239 -19.42 -0.28 16.34
CA GLU A 239 -18.00 -0.05 16.61
C GLU A 239 -17.64 -0.52 18.02
N THR A 240 -16.58 -1.32 18.13
CA THR A 240 -15.99 -1.72 19.41
C THR A 240 -14.66 -1.01 19.59
N ALA A 241 -14.63 -0.02 20.47
CA ALA A 241 -13.40 0.73 20.76
C ALA A 241 -12.27 -0.21 21.22
N LEU A 242 -11.08 0.01 20.65
CA LEU A 242 -9.83 -0.60 21.06
C LEU A 242 -8.97 0.44 21.79
N PRO A 243 -7.89 0.04 22.48
CA PRO A 243 -6.97 1.01 23.09
C PRO A 243 -6.46 2.02 22.06
N ASP A 244 -6.23 3.25 22.49
CA ASP A 244 -5.61 4.28 21.65
C ASP A 244 -4.11 3.95 21.39
N MET A 245 -3.58 4.45 20.28
CA MET A 245 -2.17 4.35 19.89
C MET A 245 -1.27 4.93 20.99
N PRO A 246 -0.28 4.17 21.49
CA PRO A 246 0.64 4.63 22.52
C PRO A 246 1.47 5.85 22.11
N ASN A 247 2.04 6.51 23.12
CA ASN A 247 3.06 7.56 22.99
C ASN A 247 2.61 8.81 22.21
N GLY A 248 1.30 8.96 21.91
CA GLY A 248 0.77 10.12 21.19
C GLY A 248 1.22 10.20 19.73
N VAL A 249 1.66 9.08 19.15
CA VAL A 249 2.17 9.03 17.76
C VAL A 249 1.02 8.79 16.79
N VAL A 250 0.70 9.80 15.98
CA VAL A 250 -0.27 9.66 14.87
C VAL A 250 0.37 8.84 13.74
N ARG A 251 -0.40 7.89 13.18
CA ARG A 251 0.07 6.99 12.11
C ARG A 251 -0.51 7.28 10.73
N VAL A 252 -1.75 7.75 10.68
CA VAL A 252 -2.42 8.12 9.42
C VAL A 252 -1.80 9.36 8.79
N TYR A 253 -2.18 9.64 7.55
CA TYR A 253 -1.87 10.92 6.93
C TYR A 253 -2.32 12.10 7.81
N PRO A 254 -1.51 13.19 7.90
CA PRO A 254 -0.25 13.42 7.19
C PRO A 254 1.00 12.97 7.97
N ALA A 255 0.84 12.31 9.13
CA ALA A 255 1.97 11.70 9.85
C ALA A 255 2.60 10.55 9.04
N SER A 256 1.75 9.75 8.38
CA SER A 256 2.10 8.71 7.40
C SER A 256 3.18 7.75 7.90
N ALA A 257 2.87 6.96 8.92
CA ALA A 257 3.74 5.88 9.39
C ALA A 257 3.79 4.72 8.37
N ALA A 258 4.86 3.92 8.43
CA ALA A 258 4.91 2.64 7.74
C ALA A 258 4.01 1.64 8.48
N THR A 259 3.07 1.01 7.76
CA THR A 259 2.14 0.05 8.38
C THR A 259 1.93 -1.20 7.52
N ALA A 260 1.69 -2.34 8.18
CA ALA A 260 1.44 -3.62 7.52
C ALA A 260 0.75 -4.62 8.46
N MET A 261 0.02 -5.58 7.89
CA MET A 261 -0.29 -6.83 8.59
C MET A 261 0.92 -7.75 8.49
N LEU A 262 1.38 -8.28 9.63
CA LEU A 262 2.48 -9.24 9.67
C LEU A 262 2.09 -10.56 8.98
N PRO A 263 3.09 -11.34 8.49
CA PRO A 263 2.86 -12.63 7.86
C PRO A 263 1.94 -13.56 8.66
N MET A 264 0.89 -14.05 8.02
CA MET A 264 0.02 -15.09 8.58
C MET A 264 0.60 -16.45 8.21
N THR A 265 1.04 -17.22 9.20
CA THR A 265 1.76 -18.49 8.97
C THR A 265 1.16 -19.63 9.79
N PRO A 266 1.38 -20.90 9.39
CA PRO A 266 0.98 -22.04 10.22
C PRO A 266 1.60 -21.97 11.63
N ALA A 267 2.83 -21.46 11.75
CA ALA A 267 3.54 -21.36 13.03
C ALA A 267 2.89 -20.40 14.02
N ASN A 268 2.26 -19.31 13.52
CA ASN A 268 1.54 -18.34 14.35
C ASN A 268 0.02 -18.53 14.32
N ASN A 269 -0.45 -19.68 13.81
CA ASN A 269 -1.88 -19.99 13.62
C ASN A 269 -2.61 -18.89 12.84
N TYR A 270 -1.96 -18.35 11.81
CA TYR A 270 -2.45 -17.29 10.94
C TYR A 270 -2.92 -16.03 11.69
N SER A 271 -2.23 -15.66 12.78
CA SER A 271 -2.58 -14.51 13.59
C SER A 271 -2.52 -13.21 12.78
N GLN A 272 -3.58 -12.40 12.87
CA GLN A 272 -3.66 -11.09 12.25
C GLN A 272 -3.11 -10.01 13.19
N THR A 273 -1.78 -9.89 13.20
CA THR A 273 -1.08 -8.84 13.95
C THR A 273 -0.67 -7.72 13.01
N ILE A 274 -0.97 -6.48 13.38
CA ILE A 274 -0.67 -5.29 12.58
C ILE A 274 0.49 -4.54 13.24
N ILE A 275 1.46 -4.11 12.44
CA ILE A 275 2.60 -3.28 12.86
C ILE A 275 2.45 -1.85 12.35
N PHE A 276 2.81 -0.89 13.20
CA PHE A 276 2.88 0.54 12.90
C PHE A 276 4.26 1.05 13.30
N CYS A 277 4.99 1.68 12.39
CA CYS A 277 6.34 2.20 12.65
C CYS A 277 6.52 3.59 12.07
N GLY A 278 7.00 4.53 12.88
CA GLY A 278 7.19 5.92 12.47
C GLY A 278 5.93 6.78 12.57
N GLY A 279 5.83 7.84 11.78
CA GLY A 279 4.80 8.87 11.96
C GLY A 279 5.28 10.01 12.85
N SER A 280 4.36 10.69 13.56
CA SER A 280 4.70 11.92 14.29
C SER A 280 3.90 12.08 15.57
N ASP A 281 4.58 12.53 16.63
CA ASP A 281 4.01 12.86 17.94
C ASP A 281 3.77 14.38 18.11
N MET A 282 3.68 15.12 16.98
CA MET A 282 3.38 16.55 16.99
C MET A 282 2.17 16.86 17.88
N PRO A 283 2.27 17.89 18.76
CA PRO A 283 1.17 18.25 19.63
C PRO A 283 -0.04 18.72 18.82
N GLU A 284 -1.25 18.51 19.35
CA GLU A 284 -2.51 18.75 18.64
C GLU A 284 -2.61 20.11 17.90
N PRO A 285 -2.16 21.26 18.47
CA PRO A 285 -2.22 22.54 17.77
C PRO A 285 -1.28 22.64 16.56
N ALA A 286 -0.17 21.89 16.56
CA ALA A 286 0.83 21.94 15.50
C ALA A 286 0.31 21.42 14.15
N TRP A 287 -0.64 20.48 14.18
CA TRP A 287 -1.33 19.98 12.98
C TRP A 287 -2.10 21.06 12.23
N GLY A 288 -2.39 22.20 12.87
CA GLY A 288 -2.98 23.36 12.19
C GLY A 288 -4.43 23.12 11.76
N ASN A 289 -4.74 23.47 10.53
CA ASN A 289 -6.08 23.41 9.97
C ASN A 289 -6.07 22.87 8.54
N PHE A 290 -7.23 22.91 7.90
CA PHE A 290 -7.42 22.51 6.50
C PHE A 290 -6.44 23.17 5.52
N VAL A 291 -5.86 24.34 5.85
CA VAL A 291 -4.97 25.11 4.97
C VAL A 291 -3.50 24.75 5.14
N TYR A 292 -2.98 24.76 6.36
CA TYR A 292 -1.55 24.57 6.61
C TYR A 292 -1.28 24.11 8.04
N PRO A 293 -0.12 23.48 8.29
CA PRO A 293 0.38 23.25 9.64
C PRO A 293 0.73 24.58 10.33
N PHE A 294 0.63 24.59 11.65
CA PHE A 294 0.92 25.78 12.47
C PHE A 294 2.38 25.86 12.94
N ILE A 295 3.21 24.92 12.52
CA ILE A 295 4.65 24.91 12.75
C ILE A 295 5.40 24.58 11.46
N ASN A 296 6.71 24.78 11.47
CA ASN A 296 7.62 24.26 10.46
C ASN A 296 7.74 22.74 10.63
N THR A 297 6.92 21.98 9.92
CA THR A 297 6.89 20.52 10.02
C THR A 297 8.24 19.92 9.66
N TRP A 298 8.93 20.45 8.65
CA TRP A 298 10.25 19.97 8.21
C TRP A 298 11.37 20.08 9.25
N ASP A 299 11.16 20.80 10.37
CA ASP A 299 12.09 20.86 11.50
C ASP A 299 11.70 19.88 12.63
N TYR A 300 10.51 19.28 12.56
CA TYR A 300 9.97 18.39 13.58
C TYR A 300 10.34 16.93 13.27
N PRO A 301 11.02 16.21 14.18
CA PRO A 301 11.49 14.85 13.92
C PRO A 301 10.34 13.85 13.83
N ALA A 302 10.43 12.94 12.86
CA ALA A 302 9.55 11.79 12.78
C ALA A 302 9.89 10.78 13.89
N SER A 303 8.87 10.09 14.38
CA SER A 303 9.01 9.09 15.42
C SER A 303 9.81 7.86 14.94
N LYS A 304 10.48 7.19 15.87
CA LYS A 304 11.05 5.84 15.67
C LYS A 304 10.12 4.73 16.17
N ASP A 305 9.10 5.11 16.93
CA ASP A 305 8.28 4.21 17.71
C ASP A 305 7.60 3.16 16.80
N CYS A 306 7.66 1.90 17.23
CA CYS A 306 6.97 0.79 16.60
C CYS A 306 6.01 0.11 17.58
N GLN A 307 4.77 -0.13 17.14
CA GLN A 307 3.73 -0.79 17.92
C GLN A 307 3.11 -1.93 17.14
N ARG A 308 2.74 -3.00 17.85
CA ARG A 308 1.92 -4.08 17.31
C ARG A 308 0.59 -4.18 18.01
N ILE A 309 -0.46 -4.56 17.29
CA ILE A 309 -1.74 -4.97 17.88
C ILE A 309 -2.26 -6.21 17.15
N THR A 310 -2.82 -7.15 17.92
CA THR A 310 -3.65 -8.24 17.40
C THR A 310 -5.09 -7.90 17.74
N PRO A 311 -5.92 -7.43 16.79
CA PRO A 311 -7.28 -6.96 17.07
C PRO A 311 -8.22 -8.08 17.54
N GLU A 312 -7.98 -9.31 17.10
CA GLU A 312 -8.74 -10.51 17.49
C GLU A 312 -7.79 -11.60 18.01
N PRO A 313 -7.28 -11.50 19.26
CA PRO A 313 -6.40 -12.51 19.82
C PRO A 313 -7.09 -13.89 19.87
N ALA A 314 -6.39 -14.93 19.40
CA ALA A 314 -6.94 -16.30 19.36
C ALA A 314 -7.30 -16.84 20.76
N ASP A 315 -6.61 -16.39 21.80
CA ASP A 315 -6.88 -16.72 23.20
C ASP A 315 -8.03 -15.92 23.82
N ARG A 316 -8.69 -15.04 23.04
CA ARG A 316 -9.77 -14.14 23.45
C ARG A 316 -9.37 -13.16 24.55
N SER A 317 -8.07 -12.91 24.74
CA SER A 317 -7.60 -11.82 25.59
C SER A 317 -8.01 -10.46 25.01
N SER A 318 -8.05 -9.43 25.85
CA SER A 318 -8.31 -8.07 25.38
C SER A 318 -7.19 -7.60 24.44
N PRO A 319 -7.53 -7.03 23.27
CA PRO A 319 -6.54 -6.43 22.36
C PRO A 319 -5.78 -5.31 23.05
N ARG A 320 -4.48 -5.25 22.80
CA ARG A 320 -3.59 -4.23 23.38
C ARG A 320 -2.42 -3.97 22.44
N TYR A 321 -1.97 -2.72 22.41
CA TYR A 321 -0.72 -2.38 21.76
C TYR A 321 0.46 -2.94 22.55
N ILE A 322 1.43 -3.49 21.84
CA ILE A 322 2.68 -4.03 22.36
C ILE A 322 3.82 -3.30 21.65
N GLN A 323 4.72 -2.69 22.43
CA GLN A 323 5.93 -2.06 21.92
C GLN A 323 6.77 -3.08 21.15
N ASP A 324 7.21 -2.70 19.96
CA ASP A 324 8.18 -3.44 19.16
C ASP A 324 9.54 -2.73 19.17
N ASP A 325 10.53 -3.31 18.49
CA ASP A 325 11.82 -2.67 18.27
C ASP A 325 11.62 -1.37 17.47
N ASP A 326 12.17 -0.27 17.99
CA ASP A 326 12.16 1.02 17.30
C ASP A 326 12.82 0.92 15.92
N LEU A 327 12.33 1.71 14.97
CA LEU A 327 13.01 1.92 13.69
C LEU A 327 14.46 2.35 13.93
N PRO A 328 15.42 1.93 13.07
CA PRO A 328 16.81 2.39 13.16
C PRO A 328 16.94 3.92 13.22
N GLN A 329 16.08 4.63 12.48
CA GLN A 329 15.95 6.08 12.46
C GLN A 329 14.50 6.51 12.27
N GLY A 330 14.18 7.75 12.64
CA GLY A 330 12.82 8.27 12.52
C GLY A 330 12.36 8.28 11.08
N ARG A 331 11.08 8.01 10.82
CA ARG A 331 10.56 7.95 9.45
C ARG A 331 9.09 8.38 9.37
N THR A 332 8.81 9.44 8.63
CA THR A 332 7.48 9.75 8.06
C THR A 332 7.46 9.31 6.60
N MET A 333 6.29 8.97 6.06
CA MET A 333 6.08 8.44 4.71
C MET A 333 6.91 7.18 4.40
N GLY A 334 7.22 6.40 5.43
CA GLY A 334 7.85 5.09 5.26
C GLY A 334 6.84 4.08 4.74
N GLN A 335 7.28 3.12 3.94
CA GLN A 335 6.41 2.10 3.38
C GLN A 335 6.95 0.70 3.67
N PHE A 336 6.09 -0.18 4.21
CA PHE A 336 6.38 -1.60 4.36
C PHE A 336 6.02 -2.37 3.08
N ILE A 337 6.97 -3.15 2.58
CA ILE A 337 6.77 -4.14 1.51
C ILE A 337 7.06 -5.53 2.07
N ILE A 338 6.06 -6.42 2.05
CA ILE A 338 6.26 -7.80 2.51
C ILE A 338 6.97 -8.59 1.41
N LEU A 339 8.08 -9.23 1.75
CA LEU A 339 8.87 -10.05 0.84
C LEU A 339 8.40 -11.52 0.86
N PRO A 340 8.73 -12.31 -0.18
CA PRO A 340 8.31 -13.72 -0.25
C PRO A 340 8.77 -14.61 0.90
N ASP A 341 9.88 -14.26 1.57
CA ASP A 341 10.42 -15.00 2.71
C ASP A 341 9.77 -14.61 4.06
N GLY A 342 8.72 -13.78 4.03
CA GLY A 342 7.99 -13.29 5.20
C GLY A 342 8.65 -12.10 5.92
N LYS A 343 9.84 -11.66 5.50
CA LYS A 343 10.43 -10.42 6.03
C LYS A 343 9.78 -9.20 5.40
N LEU A 344 9.91 -8.05 6.05
CA LEU A 344 9.35 -6.80 5.58
C LEU A 344 10.45 -5.80 5.29
N LEU A 345 10.43 -5.18 4.11
CA LEU A 345 11.31 -4.10 3.74
C LEU A 345 10.65 -2.76 4.08
N VAL A 346 11.37 -1.86 4.75
CA VAL A 346 10.99 -0.46 4.91
C VAL A 346 11.90 0.42 4.07
N LEU A 347 11.28 1.27 3.26
CA LEU A 347 11.91 2.24 2.38
C LEU A 347 11.09 3.53 2.33
N ASN A 348 11.55 4.50 1.53
CA ASN A 348 10.94 5.83 1.34
C ASN A 348 10.84 6.68 2.63
N GLY A 349 10.51 7.95 2.47
CA GLY A 349 10.20 8.84 3.58
C GLY A 349 11.32 9.75 4.04
N GLY A 350 11.02 10.57 5.05
CA GLY A 350 11.87 11.61 5.60
C GLY A 350 12.11 11.45 7.11
N LEU A 351 13.24 11.99 7.58
CA LEU A 351 13.59 12.06 9.00
C LEU A 351 12.69 13.04 9.77
N ASN A 352 12.18 14.07 9.09
CA ASN A 352 11.39 15.13 9.69
C ASN A 352 10.13 15.45 8.86
N GLY A 353 9.11 15.96 9.53
CA GLY A 353 7.91 16.54 8.94
C GLY A 353 6.79 15.57 8.63
N THR A 354 5.98 15.96 7.65
CA THR A 354 4.72 15.29 7.32
C THR A 354 4.58 15.12 5.81
N ALA A 355 3.71 14.20 5.42
CA ALA A 355 3.13 14.16 4.09
C ALA A 355 2.42 15.49 3.75
N GLY A 356 2.35 15.81 2.46
CA GLY A 356 1.78 17.06 1.95
C GLY A 356 2.81 18.02 1.36
N PHE A 357 2.31 19.07 0.73
CA PHE A 357 3.09 20.19 0.19
C PHE A 357 2.36 21.51 0.44
N SER A 358 3.07 22.65 0.34
CA SER A 358 2.53 23.99 0.51
C SER A 358 3.38 25.03 -0.23
N ASP A 359 2.75 25.92 -0.98
CA ASP A 359 3.37 27.09 -1.63
C ASP A 359 3.41 28.34 -0.73
N LYS A 360 2.59 28.37 0.32
CA LYS A 360 2.51 29.46 1.30
C LYS A 360 3.44 29.25 2.50
N GLY A 361 4.24 28.18 2.49
CA GLY A 361 5.03 27.75 3.64
C GLY A 361 4.15 27.22 4.77
N THR A 362 4.33 27.72 5.99
CA THR A 362 3.56 27.35 7.19
C THR A 362 2.98 28.60 7.83
N LEU A 363 2.19 28.45 8.89
CA LEU A 363 1.74 29.61 9.68
C LEU A 363 2.91 30.49 10.17
N LEU A 364 4.09 29.90 10.40
CA LEU A 364 5.24 30.59 10.98
C LEU A 364 6.13 31.28 9.94
N THR A 365 6.24 30.72 8.74
CA THR A 365 7.16 31.23 7.72
C THR A 365 6.57 31.07 6.32
N SER A 366 6.64 32.14 5.53
CA SER A 366 6.29 32.12 4.10
C SER A 366 7.39 31.54 3.21
N GLN A 367 8.59 31.33 3.74
CA GLN A 367 9.73 30.76 3.02
C GLN A 367 10.10 29.40 3.59
N ASN A 368 9.99 28.37 2.76
CA ASN A 368 10.39 27.01 3.09
C ASN A 368 11.72 26.69 2.38
N PRO A 369 12.78 26.33 3.11
CA PRO A 369 14.07 26.00 2.49
C PRO A 369 14.04 24.72 1.66
N PHE A 370 12.95 23.94 1.73
CA PHE A 370 12.74 22.69 1.01
C PHE A 370 11.71 22.83 -0.12
N GLY A 371 11.59 24.03 -0.70
CA GLY A 371 10.61 24.32 -1.75
C GLY A 371 9.19 24.22 -1.21
N GLN A 372 8.39 23.34 -1.79
CA GLN A 372 6.99 23.15 -1.36
C GLN A 372 6.81 21.97 -0.40
N SER A 373 7.86 21.21 -0.08
CA SER A 373 7.73 20.01 0.75
C SER A 373 7.49 20.32 2.23
N LEU A 374 6.53 19.63 2.85
CA LEU A 374 6.33 19.69 4.31
C LEU A 374 7.23 18.71 5.09
N ALA A 375 8.23 18.11 4.43
CA ALA A 375 9.17 17.16 5.00
C ALA A 375 10.62 17.51 4.66
N SER A 376 11.56 16.97 5.45
CA SER A 376 12.98 17.08 5.15
C SER A 376 13.78 15.84 5.59
N GLY A 377 15.04 15.81 5.17
CA GLY A 377 15.97 14.73 5.46
C GLY A 377 15.53 13.39 4.85
N PRO A 378 15.57 13.24 3.51
CA PRO A 378 15.19 11.98 2.86
C PRO A 378 15.97 10.79 3.42
N VAL A 379 15.26 9.69 3.67
CA VAL A 379 15.85 8.48 4.23
C VAL A 379 16.13 7.48 3.12
N GLY A 380 17.29 7.63 2.46
CA GLY A 380 17.67 6.81 1.31
C GLY A 380 18.12 5.38 1.62
N THR A 381 18.41 5.05 2.89
CA THR A 381 18.83 3.70 3.29
C THR A 381 17.60 2.88 3.72
N PRO A 382 17.32 1.74 3.07
CA PRO A 382 16.24 0.86 3.48
C PRO A 382 16.61 0.06 4.75
N ALA A 383 15.62 -0.56 5.37
CA ALA A 383 15.81 -1.47 6.50
C ALA A 383 14.94 -2.71 6.31
N LEU A 384 15.52 -3.87 6.59
CA LEU A 384 14.82 -5.15 6.63
C LEU A 384 14.35 -5.40 8.06
N TYR A 385 13.11 -5.85 8.18
CA TYR A 385 12.47 -6.23 9.40
C TYR A 385 12.14 -7.72 9.38
N ASP A 386 12.64 -8.44 10.38
CA ASP A 386 12.34 -9.84 10.61
C ASP A 386 11.36 -9.97 11.79
N PRO A 387 10.08 -10.31 11.54
CA PRO A 387 9.07 -10.43 12.61
C PRO A 387 9.35 -11.58 13.58
N GLU A 388 10.13 -12.59 13.16
CA GLU A 388 10.44 -13.80 13.93
C GLU A 388 11.74 -13.67 14.73
N ALA A 389 12.58 -12.69 14.40
CA ALA A 389 13.78 -12.41 15.17
C ALA A 389 13.45 -11.98 16.62
N PRO A 390 14.35 -12.28 17.59
CA PRO A 390 14.21 -11.82 18.97
C PRO A 390 14.09 -10.29 19.06
N ALA A 391 13.31 -9.81 20.03
CA ALA A 391 13.26 -8.39 20.35
C ALA A 391 14.68 -7.84 20.62
N GLY A 392 14.96 -6.65 20.11
CA GLY A 392 16.27 -6.01 20.05
C GLY A 392 17.11 -6.37 18.81
N SER A 393 16.61 -7.23 17.91
CA SER A 393 17.36 -7.71 16.74
C SER A 393 16.53 -7.83 15.47
N ARG A 394 15.31 -7.26 15.45
CA ARG A 394 14.41 -7.39 14.30
C ARG A 394 14.77 -6.54 13.10
N TRP A 395 15.55 -5.48 13.30
CA TRP A 395 15.94 -4.56 12.23
C TRP A 395 17.37 -4.79 11.75
N SER A 396 17.58 -4.73 10.44
CA SER A 396 18.90 -4.70 9.82
C SER A 396 18.92 -3.86 8.55
N SER A 397 19.95 -3.02 8.40
CA SER A 397 20.30 -2.37 7.13
C SER A 397 21.63 -2.88 6.59
N ALA A 398 22.15 -3.99 7.13
CA ALA A 398 23.46 -4.51 6.77
C ALA A 398 23.48 -4.93 5.29
N GLY A 399 24.48 -4.42 4.56
CA GLY A 399 24.66 -4.73 3.14
C GLY A 399 23.75 -3.95 2.18
N PHE A 400 22.92 -3.02 2.67
CA PHE A 400 22.09 -2.19 1.82
C PHE A 400 22.77 -0.87 1.44
N SER A 401 22.63 -0.51 0.17
CA SER A 401 23.05 0.78 -0.35
C SER A 401 22.05 1.88 -0.01
N THR A 402 22.54 3.11 0.10
CA THR A 402 21.72 4.32 0.22
C THR A 402 21.37 4.84 -1.17
N SER A 403 20.10 5.09 -1.46
CA SER A 403 19.69 5.83 -2.65
C SER A 403 19.96 7.33 -2.48
N ASN A 404 20.40 7.98 -3.56
CA ASN A 404 20.55 9.43 -3.63
C ASN A 404 19.26 10.12 -4.15
N ILE A 405 18.19 9.37 -4.41
CA ILE A 405 16.91 9.89 -4.85
C ILE A 405 16.01 10.11 -3.63
N ALA A 406 15.50 11.34 -3.49
CA ALA A 406 14.58 11.68 -2.41
C ALA A 406 13.18 11.09 -2.70
N ARG A 407 12.85 9.97 -2.06
CA ARG A 407 11.53 9.34 -2.13
C ARG A 407 10.63 9.85 -0.99
N LEU A 408 10.15 11.09 -1.09
CA LEU A 408 9.30 11.73 -0.06
C LEU A 408 7.81 11.59 -0.40
N TYR A 409 7.03 12.66 -0.26
CA TYR A 409 5.60 12.68 -0.53
C TYR A 409 5.31 12.34 -2.00
N HIS A 410 4.27 11.52 -2.23
CA HIS A 410 3.96 10.85 -3.51
C HIS A 410 5.00 9.84 -4.02
N SER A 411 5.94 9.38 -3.18
CA SER A 411 6.65 8.14 -3.49
C SER A 411 5.81 6.92 -3.15
N SER A 412 6.08 5.82 -3.84
CA SER A 412 5.43 4.53 -3.62
C SER A 412 6.41 3.39 -3.93
N ALA A 413 6.06 2.18 -3.50
CA ALA A 413 6.78 0.97 -3.83
C ALA A 413 5.87 -0.27 -3.83
N LEU A 414 6.30 -1.33 -4.52
CA LEU A 414 5.58 -2.60 -4.61
C LEU A 414 6.54 -3.77 -4.85
N LEU A 415 6.17 -4.97 -4.38
CA LEU A 415 6.88 -6.22 -4.67
C LEU A 415 6.60 -6.65 -6.13
N LEU A 416 7.59 -7.00 -6.92
CA LEU A 416 7.44 -7.50 -8.29
C LEU A 416 7.38 -9.04 -8.36
N PRO A 417 6.88 -9.63 -9.48
CA PRO A 417 6.88 -11.08 -9.72
C PRO A 417 8.27 -11.71 -9.71
N ASP A 418 9.32 -10.97 -10.09
CA ASP A 418 10.70 -11.43 -9.96
C ASP A 418 11.25 -11.35 -8.52
N ALA A 419 10.40 -11.03 -7.54
CA ALA A 419 10.72 -10.78 -6.13
C ALA A 419 11.59 -9.53 -5.86
N SER A 420 11.90 -8.69 -6.85
CA SER A 420 12.49 -7.38 -6.57
C SER A 420 11.41 -6.40 -6.06
N VAL A 421 11.81 -5.22 -5.59
CA VAL A 421 10.88 -4.18 -5.16
C VAL A 421 11.01 -2.97 -6.09
N PHE A 422 9.94 -2.62 -6.78
CA PHE A 422 9.86 -1.44 -7.63
C PHE A 422 9.55 -0.21 -6.78
N ILE A 423 10.28 0.87 -7.00
CA ILE A 423 10.20 2.13 -6.25
C ILE A 423 10.15 3.26 -7.26
N ALA A 424 9.19 4.17 -7.14
CA ALA A 424 9.08 5.30 -8.06
C ALA A 424 8.38 6.51 -7.40
N GLY A 425 8.39 7.61 -8.14
CA GLY A 425 7.97 8.93 -7.67
C GLY A 425 8.97 9.55 -6.70
N SER A 426 8.99 10.86 -6.63
CA SER A 426 8.16 11.57 -5.66
C SER A 426 7.87 12.93 -6.28
N ASN A 427 6.82 13.60 -5.82
CA ASN A 427 6.57 14.96 -6.25
C ASN A 427 5.95 15.76 -5.10
N PRO A 428 6.77 16.29 -4.18
CA PRO A 428 6.28 17.14 -3.11
C PRO A 428 6.04 18.59 -3.57
N ASN A 429 5.60 18.79 -4.82
CA ASN A 429 5.37 20.09 -5.45
C ASN A 429 3.93 20.19 -5.98
N LEU A 430 3.41 21.41 -6.09
CA LEU A 430 2.08 21.73 -6.64
C LEU A 430 1.94 21.25 -8.09
N ASP A 431 2.93 21.57 -8.92
CA ASP A 431 2.98 21.24 -10.36
C ASP A 431 4.30 20.50 -10.67
N VAL A 432 4.56 20.17 -11.93
CA VAL A 432 5.84 19.63 -12.37
C VAL A 432 6.93 20.65 -12.07
N ASN A 433 7.98 20.22 -11.37
CA ASN A 433 9.15 21.04 -11.16
C ASN A 433 10.41 20.18 -11.20
N VAL A 434 11.04 20.14 -12.37
CA VAL A 434 12.29 19.40 -12.62
C VAL A 434 13.54 20.28 -12.50
N SER A 435 13.41 21.49 -11.97
CA SER A 435 14.54 22.41 -11.83
C SER A 435 15.55 21.90 -10.80
N ASP A 436 16.83 21.86 -11.17
CA ASP A 436 17.94 21.53 -10.26
C ASP A 436 18.07 22.53 -9.09
N SER A 437 17.40 23.68 -9.17
CA SER A 437 17.37 24.68 -8.10
C SER A 437 16.40 24.34 -6.96
N VAL A 438 15.49 23.39 -7.18
CA VAL A 438 14.52 22.96 -6.18
C VAL A 438 15.09 21.77 -5.39
N PRO A 439 15.02 21.78 -4.04
CA PRO A 439 15.61 20.72 -3.21
C PRO A 439 15.07 19.30 -3.49
N TYR A 440 13.78 19.20 -3.82
CA TYR A 440 13.10 17.93 -4.11
C TYR A 440 12.31 18.08 -5.41
N PRO A 441 12.97 17.96 -6.58
CA PRO A 441 12.31 18.07 -7.87
C PRO A 441 11.36 16.89 -8.11
N THR A 442 10.43 17.05 -9.05
CA THR A 442 9.59 15.97 -9.56
C THR A 442 10.46 14.84 -10.12
N GLU A 443 10.29 13.63 -9.58
CA GLU A 443 11.14 12.49 -9.91
C GLU A 443 10.40 11.46 -10.77
N TYR A 444 10.85 11.38 -12.03
CA TYR A 444 10.35 10.49 -13.07
C TYR A 444 11.05 9.12 -13.08
N ARG A 445 12.26 9.02 -12.53
CA ARG A 445 13.03 7.77 -12.53
C ARG A 445 12.47 6.79 -11.51
N ALA A 446 12.42 5.52 -11.90
CA ALA A 446 12.17 4.40 -11.01
C ALA A 446 13.47 3.72 -10.58
N GLU A 447 13.41 3.01 -9.45
CA GLU A 447 14.47 2.16 -8.93
C GLU A 447 13.92 0.75 -8.71
N LYS A 448 14.77 -0.27 -8.92
CA LYS A 448 14.52 -1.62 -8.44
C LYS A 448 15.46 -1.91 -7.27
N PHE A 449 14.89 -2.23 -6.11
CA PHE A 449 15.64 -2.76 -5.00
C PHE A 449 15.70 -4.28 -5.08
N TYR A 450 16.88 -4.85 -4.91
CA TYR A 450 17.12 -6.29 -4.92
C TYR A 450 17.39 -6.77 -3.48
N PRO A 451 16.45 -7.46 -2.84
CA PRO A 451 16.64 -7.97 -1.49
C PRO A 451 17.78 -9.00 -1.39
N PRO A 452 18.29 -9.32 -0.17
CA PRO A 452 19.48 -10.15 0.03
C PRO A 452 19.51 -11.48 -0.73
N TYR A 453 18.35 -12.12 -0.93
CA TYR A 453 18.26 -13.40 -1.64
C TYR A 453 18.67 -13.32 -3.11
N PHE A 454 18.75 -12.14 -3.73
CA PHE A 454 19.30 -11.98 -5.08
C PHE A 454 20.81 -12.26 -5.18
N SER A 455 21.51 -12.33 -4.04
CA SER A 455 22.91 -12.74 -4.01
C SER A 455 23.11 -14.26 -4.19
N ALA A 456 22.04 -15.04 -4.16
CA ALA A 456 22.11 -16.48 -4.37
C ALA A 456 22.49 -16.81 -5.82
N SER A 457 23.41 -17.77 -6.00
CA SER A 457 23.80 -18.28 -7.32
C SER A 457 22.74 -19.17 -7.97
N THR A 458 21.75 -19.61 -7.21
CA THR A 458 20.72 -20.54 -7.65
C THR A 458 19.38 -20.07 -7.15
N ARG A 459 18.45 -19.89 -8.10
CA ARG A 459 17.06 -19.56 -7.84
C ARG A 459 16.20 -20.82 -8.00
N PRO A 460 15.26 -21.10 -7.09
CA PRO A 460 14.34 -22.22 -7.27
C PRO A 460 13.48 -22.06 -8.52
N ALA A 461 13.32 -23.15 -9.27
CA ALA A 461 12.52 -23.22 -10.49
C ALA A 461 11.44 -24.33 -10.35
N PRO A 462 10.43 -24.12 -9.49
CA PRO A 462 9.38 -25.10 -9.28
C PRO A 462 8.49 -25.27 -10.52
N SER A 463 7.86 -26.44 -10.65
CA SER A 463 6.81 -26.72 -11.64
C SER A 463 5.56 -27.29 -10.96
N GLY A 464 4.42 -27.23 -11.65
CA GLY A 464 3.12 -27.67 -11.09
C GLY A 464 2.44 -26.62 -10.19
N VAL A 465 2.93 -25.38 -10.18
CA VAL A 465 2.26 -24.28 -9.46
C VAL A 465 0.91 -23.98 -10.13
N PRO A 466 -0.22 -24.01 -9.41
CA PRO A 466 -1.53 -23.76 -10.00
C PRO A 466 -1.73 -22.27 -10.31
N SER A 467 -2.61 -21.96 -11.25
CA SER A 467 -3.04 -20.58 -11.56
C SER A 467 -4.23 -20.11 -10.71
N LYS A 468 -4.83 -21.01 -9.92
CA LYS A 468 -5.99 -20.74 -9.07
C LYS A 468 -5.88 -21.50 -7.75
N LEU A 469 -6.25 -20.84 -6.65
CA LEU A 469 -6.36 -21.47 -5.33
C LEU A 469 -7.78 -21.33 -4.80
N THR A 470 -8.30 -22.40 -4.17
CA THR A 470 -9.60 -22.41 -3.51
C THR A 470 -9.46 -22.14 -2.02
N TYR A 471 -10.58 -21.90 -1.33
CA TYR A 471 -10.64 -21.84 0.13
C TYR A 471 -10.93 -23.23 0.69
N GLY A 472 -9.89 -23.91 1.16
CA GLY A 472 -9.94 -25.34 1.49
C GLY A 472 -10.10 -26.24 0.25
N GLY A 473 -10.30 -27.53 0.49
CA GLY A 473 -10.31 -28.57 -0.54
C GLY A 473 -9.03 -29.40 -0.58
N ASP A 474 -8.92 -30.25 -1.61
CA ASP A 474 -7.82 -31.19 -1.77
C ASP A 474 -6.48 -30.46 -2.01
N PRO A 475 -5.37 -30.97 -1.44
CA PRO A 475 -4.05 -30.41 -1.68
C PRO A 475 -3.61 -30.63 -3.14
N PHE A 476 -2.56 -29.90 -3.53
CA PHE A 476 -1.93 -30.02 -4.84
C PHE A 476 -0.42 -30.19 -4.68
N ASP A 477 0.22 -30.73 -5.71
CA ASP A 477 1.64 -31.03 -5.69
C ASP A 477 2.46 -30.01 -6.50
N ILE A 478 3.56 -29.53 -5.92
CA ILE A 478 4.58 -28.73 -6.61
C ILE A 478 5.87 -29.55 -6.68
N THR A 479 6.49 -29.65 -7.85
CA THR A 479 7.80 -30.29 -8.00
C THR A 479 8.92 -29.25 -7.98
N ILE A 480 9.93 -29.48 -7.14
CA ILE A 480 11.18 -28.72 -7.09
C ILE A 480 12.28 -29.62 -7.67
N PRO A 481 12.85 -29.29 -8.84
CA PRO A 481 13.93 -30.09 -9.41
C PRO A 481 15.19 -29.98 -8.55
N ALA A 482 16.04 -31.01 -8.56
CA ALA A 482 17.30 -31.03 -7.81
C ALA A 482 18.23 -29.84 -8.13
N SER A 483 18.10 -29.26 -9.33
CA SER A 483 18.85 -28.07 -9.76
C SER A 483 18.43 -26.77 -9.07
N SER A 484 17.33 -26.78 -8.30
CA SER A 484 16.81 -25.59 -7.59
C SER A 484 17.55 -25.26 -6.30
N TYR A 485 18.41 -26.15 -5.82
CA TYR A 485 19.13 -25.98 -4.57
C TYR A 485 20.43 -26.80 -4.56
N SER A 486 21.28 -26.54 -3.57
CA SER A 486 22.50 -27.32 -3.32
C SER A 486 22.44 -27.95 -1.92
N GLY A 487 23.20 -29.03 -1.71
CA GLY A 487 23.25 -29.73 -0.44
C GLY A 487 22.09 -30.70 -0.21
N SER A 488 21.81 -31.04 1.05
CA SER A 488 20.87 -32.11 1.42
C SER A 488 19.43 -31.79 0.99
N GLY A 489 18.80 -32.73 0.28
CA GLY A 489 17.39 -32.62 -0.12
C GLY A 489 16.42 -32.57 1.05
N ASN A 490 16.68 -33.32 2.13
CA ASN A 490 15.84 -33.27 3.33
C ASN A 490 15.91 -31.89 4.01
N ALA A 491 17.09 -31.27 4.09
CA ALA A 491 17.24 -29.94 4.67
C ALA A 491 16.56 -28.88 3.81
N ALA A 492 16.75 -28.94 2.49
CA ALA A 492 16.08 -28.04 1.55
C ALA A 492 14.55 -28.18 1.63
N ALA A 493 14.02 -29.39 1.59
CA ALA A 493 12.59 -29.66 1.70
C ALA A 493 12.01 -29.13 3.03
N ASN A 494 12.69 -29.39 4.15
CA ASN A 494 12.26 -28.91 5.46
C ASN A 494 12.29 -27.38 5.61
N SER A 495 13.20 -26.70 4.89
CA SER A 495 13.26 -25.24 4.87
C SER A 495 12.23 -24.59 3.93
N THR A 496 11.58 -25.39 3.08
CA THR A 496 10.79 -24.87 1.98
C THR A 496 9.44 -24.38 2.46
N ILE A 497 9.07 -23.17 2.06
CA ILE A 497 7.74 -22.62 2.29
C ILE A 497 7.08 -22.25 0.97
N VAL A 498 5.75 -22.24 0.98
CA VAL A 498 4.94 -21.71 -0.12
C VAL A 498 4.21 -20.49 0.41
N SER A 499 4.47 -19.33 -0.17
CA SER A 499 3.91 -18.05 0.26
C SER A 499 3.01 -17.46 -0.83
N VAL A 500 1.82 -17.03 -0.45
CA VAL A 500 0.90 -16.25 -1.28
C VAL A 500 0.96 -14.80 -0.81
N VAL A 501 1.39 -13.91 -1.70
CA VAL A 501 1.59 -12.49 -1.42
C VAL A 501 0.72 -11.66 -2.33
N ARG A 502 -0.19 -10.90 -1.73
CA ARG A 502 -0.88 -9.81 -2.40
C ARG A 502 -0.06 -8.56 -2.20
N THR A 503 0.39 -7.98 -3.30
CA THR A 503 1.33 -6.85 -3.31
C THR A 503 0.67 -5.52 -2.90
N GLY A 504 -0.65 -5.44 -3.09
CA GLY A 504 -1.51 -4.31 -2.72
C GLY A 504 -1.57 -3.19 -3.76
N TRP A 505 -2.30 -2.13 -3.43
CA TRP A 505 -2.43 -0.90 -4.22
C TRP A 505 -1.76 0.24 -3.47
N THR A 506 -0.74 0.86 -4.07
CA THR A 506 0.13 1.79 -3.34
C THR A 506 -0.02 3.26 -3.76
N THR A 507 -0.10 4.13 -2.75
CA THR A 507 -0.12 5.58 -2.87
C THR A 507 0.23 6.22 -1.53
N HIS A 508 0.83 7.40 -1.45
CA HIS A 508 0.91 8.19 -0.20
C HIS A 508 1.42 7.42 1.04
N ALA A 509 2.42 6.55 0.86
CA ALA A 509 2.94 5.59 1.86
C ALA A 509 1.94 4.49 2.33
N MET A 510 0.75 4.46 1.75
CA MET A 510 -0.24 3.40 1.89
C MET A 510 0.07 2.23 0.95
N ASN A 511 -0.31 1.03 1.40
CA ASN A 511 -0.38 -0.15 0.56
C ASN A 511 -1.67 -0.92 0.86
N MET A 512 -2.77 -0.46 0.24
CA MET A 512 -4.11 -0.98 0.47
C MET A 512 -4.19 -2.44 0.03
N GLY A 513 -4.66 -3.30 0.92
CA GLY A 513 -4.82 -4.72 0.66
C GLY A 513 -3.55 -5.56 0.67
N GLN A 514 -2.35 -5.01 0.91
CA GLN A 514 -1.14 -5.84 1.01
C GLN A 514 -1.31 -6.94 2.06
N ARG A 515 -1.07 -8.20 1.69
CA ARG A 515 -1.30 -9.35 2.56
C ARG A 515 -0.37 -10.51 2.23
N TYR A 516 -0.01 -11.28 3.26
CA TYR A 516 0.86 -12.44 3.13
C TYR A 516 0.25 -13.64 3.87
N MET A 517 0.22 -14.79 3.21
CA MET A 517 -0.14 -16.07 3.81
C MET A 517 0.85 -17.15 3.42
N GLN A 518 1.40 -17.87 4.40
CA GLN A 518 2.13 -19.12 4.13
C GLN A 518 1.16 -20.29 4.09
N LEU A 519 1.19 -21.10 3.02
CA LEU A 519 0.38 -22.31 2.94
C LEU A 519 1.05 -23.45 3.71
N ARG A 520 0.23 -24.26 4.39
CA ARG A 520 0.68 -25.54 4.96
C ARG A 520 1.20 -26.43 3.84
N ASN A 521 2.34 -27.06 4.07
CA ASN A 521 2.90 -28.03 3.14
C ASN A 521 3.61 -29.16 3.89
N THR A 522 3.75 -30.28 3.20
CA THR A 522 4.58 -31.44 3.55
C THR A 522 5.36 -31.83 2.30
N TYR A 523 6.28 -32.78 2.38
CA TYR A 523 7.16 -33.08 1.26
C TYR A 523 7.54 -34.55 1.12
N THR A 524 7.84 -34.93 -0.12
CA THR A 524 8.50 -36.18 -0.48
C THR A 524 9.83 -35.86 -1.16
N VAL A 525 10.94 -36.31 -0.58
CA VAL A 525 12.28 -36.20 -1.19
C VAL A 525 12.56 -37.45 -2.02
N ASN A 526 12.88 -37.27 -3.30
CA ASN A 526 13.19 -38.35 -4.21
C ASN A 526 14.69 -38.67 -4.24
N ARG A 527 15.03 -39.89 -4.69
CA ARG A 527 16.43 -40.36 -4.79
C ARG A 527 17.30 -39.52 -5.71
N ASP A 528 16.69 -38.90 -6.73
CA ASP A 528 17.38 -38.03 -7.69
C ASP A 528 17.58 -36.60 -7.16
N GLY A 529 17.17 -36.32 -5.92
CA GLY A 529 17.24 -34.99 -5.32
C GLY A 529 16.07 -34.08 -5.67
N SER A 530 15.11 -34.49 -6.49
CA SER A 530 13.87 -33.72 -6.66
C SER A 530 13.03 -33.78 -5.37
N ILE A 531 12.26 -32.74 -5.12
CA ILE A 531 11.33 -32.66 -3.98
C ILE A 531 9.92 -32.47 -4.54
N VAL A 532 8.96 -33.25 -4.08
CA VAL A 532 7.53 -33.00 -4.29
C VAL A 532 6.99 -32.37 -3.02
N LEU A 533 6.53 -31.13 -3.09
CA LEU A 533 5.76 -30.51 -2.02
C LEU A 533 4.28 -30.87 -2.19
N HIS A 534 3.66 -31.34 -1.13
CA HIS A 534 2.21 -31.47 -1.03
C HIS A 534 1.69 -30.23 -0.30
N VAL A 535 0.96 -29.37 -0.99
CA VAL A 535 0.60 -28.03 -0.54
C VAL A 535 -0.91 -27.95 -0.33
N ALA A 536 -1.33 -27.42 0.81
CA ALA A 536 -2.73 -27.17 1.08
C ALA A 536 -3.24 -25.99 0.23
N GLN A 537 -4.54 -25.97 -0.03
CA GLN A 537 -5.25 -24.78 -0.52
C GLN A 537 -5.20 -23.64 0.52
N MET A 538 -5.77 -22.47 0.19
CA MET A 538 -5.93 -21.39 1.16
C MET A 538 -6.71 -21.89 2.38
N GLU A 539 -6.51 -21.27 3.54
CA GLU A 539 -7.36 -21.56 4.71
C GLU A 539 -8.84 -21.29 4.36
N PRO A 540 -9.80 -22.08 4.88
CA PRO A 540 -11.21 -22.02 4.48
C PRO A 540 -11.95 -20.83 5.10
N ASN A 541 -11.39 -19.64 4.96
CA ASN A 541 -11.92 -18.37 5.41
C ASN A 541 -11.49 -17.25 4.44
N PRO A 542 -12.39 -16.78 3.56
CA PRO A 542 -12.06 -15.72 2.61
C PRO A 542 -11.85 -14.34 3.25
N ASN A 543 -12.25 -14.13 4.51
CA ASN A 543 -11.89 -12.89 5.22
C ASN A 543 -10.41 -12.86 5.61
N LEU A 544 -9.77 -14.02 5.70
CA LEU A 544 -8.38 -14.21 6.11
C LEU A 544 -7.40 -13.93 4.96
N PHE A 545 -7.86 -14.05 3.71
CA PHE A 545 -7.21 -13.55 2.51
C PHE A 545 -8.30 -13.41 1.44
N GLN A 546 -8.67 -12.19 1.05
CA GLN A 546 -9.84 -11.94 0.21
C GLN A 546 -9.69 -12.54 -1.21
N PRO A 547 -10.76 -12.77 -1.96
CA PRO A 547 -10.64 -13.28 -3.34
C PRO A 547 -9.98 -12.25 -4.27
N GLY A 548 -9.37 -12.74 -5.34
CA GLY A 548 -8.66 -11.93 -6.34
C GLY A 548 -7.18 -12.29 -6.49
N PRO A 549 -6.44 -11.51 -7.29
CA PRO A 549 -5.07 -11.83 -7.65
C PRO A 549 -4.06 -11.75 -6.50
N ALA A 550 -3.05 -12.61 -6.59
CA ALA A 550 -1.86 -12.63 -5.75
C ALA A 550 -0.67 -13.25 -6.50
N LEU A 551 0.51 -13.19 -5.90
CA LEU A 551 1.71 -13.89 -6.34
C LEU A 551 2.00 -15.06 -5.42
N LEU A 552 2.18 -16.25 -5.99
CA LEU A 552 2.61 -17.45 -5.26
C LEU A 552 4.11 -17.67 -5.49
N PHE A 553 4.88 -17.76 -4.40
CA PHE A 553 6.30 -18.07 -4.43
C PHE A 553 6.59 -19.38 -3.72
N VAL A 554 7.55 -20.14 -4.25
CA VAL A 554 8.19 -21.24 -3.53
C VAL A 554 9.54 -20.74 -3.05
N VAL A 555 9.76 -20.79 -1.74
CA VAL A 555 10.97 -20.25 -1.11
C VAL A 555 11.77 -21.40 -0.51
N VAL A 556 12.95 -21.68 -1.06
CA VAL A 556 13.83 -22.76 -0.60
C VAL A 556 15.04 -22.12 0.07
N ASN A 557 15.32 -22.46 1.33
CA ASN A 557 16.41 -21.87 2.11
C ASN A 557 16.42 -20.31 2.10
N GLY A 558 15.23 -19.69 2.13
CA GLY A 558 15.09 -18.23 2.08
C GLY A 558 15.26 -17.59 0.69
N ILE A 559 15.43 -18.39 -0.38
CA ILE A 559 15.56 -17.91 -1.76
C ILE A 559 14.24 -18.15 -2.49
N PRO A 560 13.54 -17.11 -2.97
CA PRO A 560 12.27 -17.27 -3.67
C PRO A 560 12.45 -17.64 -5.15
N SER A 561 11.53 -18.44 -5.66
CA SER A 561 11.29 -18.60 -7.10
C SER A 561 10.85 -17.28 -7.76
N ASN A 562 10.68 -17.25 -9.08
CA ASN A 562 9.76 -16.26 -9.67
C ASN A 562 8.36 -16.52 -9.13
N GLY A 563 7.58 -15.46 -8.93
CA GLY A 563 6.21 -15.53 -8.48
C GLY A 563 5.29 -15.97 -9.61
N THR A 564 4.39 -16.91 -9.33
CA THR A 564 3.29 -17.27 -10.23
C THR A 564 2.09 -16.38 -9.91
N TYR A 565 1.53 -15.71 -10.92
CA TYR A 565 0.28 -14.97 -10.75
C TYR A 565 -0.87 -15.96 -10.57
N VAL A 566 -1.62 -15.84 -9.48
CA VAL A 566 -2.71 -16.75 -9.12
C VAL A 566 -3.98 -15.99 -8.77
N ILE A 567 -5.13 -16.54 -9.14
CA ILE A 567 -6.43 -16.06 -8.67
C ILE A 567 -6.86 -16.84 -7.43
N ILE A 568 -7.14 -16.12 -6.35
CA ILE A 568 -7.66 -16.71 -5.11
C ILE A 568 -9.20 -16.68 -5.14
N GLY A 569 -9.82 -17.80 -4.78
CA GLY A 569 -11.28 -17.93 -4.73
C GLY A 569 -11.90 -18.23 -6.09
N SER A 570 -13.17 -17.91 -6.28
CA SER A 570 -13.91 -18.24 -7.50
C SER A 570 -13.50 -17.37 -8.69
N GLY A 571 -12.97 -16.17 -8.44
CA GLY A 571 -12.71 -15.15 -9.44
C GLY A 571 -13.90 -14.22 -9.69
N ALA A 572 -14.98 -14.34 -8.90
CA ALA A 572 -16.17 -13.52 -8.99
C ALA A 572 -16.48 -12.80 -7.66
N VAL A 573 -17.25 -11.71 -7.76
CA VAL A 573 -17.86 -11.03 -6.61
C VAL A 573 -19.08 -11.84 -6.19
N GLU A 574 -18.91 -12.69 -5.18
CA GLU A 574 -19.92 -13.59 -4.64
C GLU A 574 -19.48 -14.17 -3.30
N ALA A 575 -20.42 -14.78 -2.57
CA ALA A 575 -20.07 -15.60 -1.42
C ALA A 575 -19.12 -16.74 -1.86
N GLN A 576 -17.88 -16.69 -1.39
CA GLN A 576 -16.85 -17.60 -1.87
C GLN A 576 -17.11 -19.04 -1.41
N PRO A 577 -17.04 -20.03 -2.31
CA PRO A 577 -17.12 -21.44 -1.92
C PRO A 577 -15.98 -21.79 -0.96
N THR A 578 -16.33 -22.47 0.13
CA THR A 578 -15.37 -23.02 1.08
C THR A 578 -15.55 -24.52 1.21
N ALA A 579 -14.44 -25.23 1.40
CA ALA A 579 -14.42 -26.65 1.73
C ALA A 579 -13.56 -26.88 2.97
N ALA A 580 -13.70 -28.04 3.62
CA ALA A 580 -12.77 -28.40 4.69
C ALA A 580 -11.34 -28.45 4.16
N ALA A 581 -10.37 -28.06 4.99
CA ALA A 581 -8.97 -28.17 4.63
C ALA A 581 -8.59 -29.63 4.38
N GLY A 582 -8.01 -29.93 3.20
CA GLY A 582 -7.50 -31.24 2.86
C GLY A 582 -6.38 -31.70 3.79
N LYS A 583 -6.32 -33.01 4.04
CA LYS A 583 -5.24 -33.63 4.82
C LYS A 583 -3.99 -33.76 3.94
N LEU A 584 -2.87 -33.26 4.45
CA LEU A 584 -1.57 -33.47 3.82
C LEU A 584 -1.01 -34.86 4.19
N PRO A 585 -0.31 -35.54 3.25
CA PRO A 585 0.42 -36.76 3.57
C PRO A 585 1.59 -36.48 4.54
N ASP A 586 2.16 -37.53 5.11
CA ASP A 586 3.33 -37.37 5.99
C ASP A 586 4.60 -37.08 5.17
N ASN A 587 5.58 -36.40 5.79
CA ASN A 587 6.86 -36.15 5.16
C ASN A 587 7.60 -37.46 4.85
N ILE A 588 8.08 -37.60 3.61
CA ILE A 588 8.94 -38.71 3.17
C ILE A 588 10.36 -38.19 2.96
N LEU A 589 11.27 -38.71 3.79
CA LEU A 589 12.69 -38.38 3.77
C LEU A 589 13.47 -39.37 2.90
N GLN A 590 14.54 -38.91 2.27
CA GLN A 590 15.44 -39.77 1.52
C GLN A 590 16.90 -39.49 1.89
N SER A 591 17.59 -40.53 2.39
CA SER A 591 19.04 -40.43 2.63
C SER A 591 19.78 -40.25 1.31
N ASP A 592 20.88 -39.52 1.34
CA ASP A 592 21.81 -39.34 0.22
C ASP A 592 21.26 -38.56 -0.99
N ALA A 593 20.00 -38.12 -0.96
CA ALA A 593 19.43 -37.19 -1.93
C ALA A 593 20.03 -35.80 -1.74
N ASN A 594 20.63 -35.26 -2.80
CA ASN A 594 21.24 -33.93 -2.81
C ASN A 594 20.78 -33.12 -4.01
N GLY A 595 20.70 -31.81 -3.82
CA GLY A 595 20.54 -30.85 -4.90
C GLY A 595 21.77 -30.83 -5.80
N SER A 596 21.54 -30.62 -7.09
CA SER A 596 22.58 -30.62 -8.14
C SER A 596 23.09 -29.22 -8.48
N ALA A 597 22.55 -28.16 -7.86
CA ALA A 597 23.06 -26.83 -8.07
C ALA A 597 24.49 -26.67 -7.51
N GLY A 598 25.31 -25.84 -8.17
CA GLY A 598 26.65 -25.54 -7.70
C GLY A 598 26.62 -24.94 -6.29
N SER A 599 27.49 -25.42 -5.40
CA SER A 599 27.62 -24.86 -4.06
C SER A 599 28.15 -23.42 -4.15
N SER A 600 27.44 -22.47 -3.56
CA SER A 600 27.93 -21.11 -3.37
C SER A 600 29.05 -21.10 -2.31
N SER A 601 30.30 -21.31 -2.74
CA SER A 601 31.43 -20.91 -1.92
C SER A 601 31.51 -19.37 -1.95
N SER A 602 31.21 -18.71 -0.84
CA SER A 602 31.61 -17.33 -0.61
C SER A 602 33.14 -17.28 -0.54
N GLY A 603 33.77 -17.12 -1.71
CA GLY A 603 35.22 -17.08 -1.84
C GLY A 603 35.81 -15.83 -1.19
N SER A 604 36.37 -15.98 0.01
CA SER A 604 37.55 -15.20 0.38
C SER A 604 38.72 -15.76 -0.44
N ALA A 605 39.15 -14.99 -1.43
CA ALA A 605 40.38 -15.26 -2.15
C ALA A 605 41.55 -15.29 -1.17
N ASN A 606 42.25 -16.42 -1.08
CA ASN A 606 43.62 -16.40 -0.60
C ASN A 606 44.47 -17.41 -1.38
N GLY A 607 45.72 -16.99 -1.58
CA GLY A 607 46.63 -17.44 -2.62
C GLY A 607 46.93 -18.94 -2.66
N SER A 608 47.20 -19.35 -3.88
CA SER A 608 47.80 -20.61 -4.33
C SER A 608 49.05 -21.03 -3.54
N GLY A 609 49.08 -22.31 -3.17
CA GLY A 609 50.26 -23.03 -2.71
C GLY A 609 50.03 -24.53 -2.85
N ASP A 610 50.80 -25.16 -3.74
CA ASP A 610 50.61 -26.52 -4.25
C ASP A 610 51.39 -27.58 -3.43
N SER A 611 50.85 -28.81 -3.44
CA SER A 611 51.49 -30.14 -3.21
C SER A 611 51.72 -30.70 -1.77
N PRO A 612 51.84 -32.04 -1.58
CA PRO A 612 50.87 -33.08 -1.90
C PRO A 612 50.64 -34.15 -0.79
N SER A 613 49.52 -34.88 -0.90
CA SER A 613 49.20 -36.25 -0.44
C SER A 613 49.57 -36.74 0.98
N THR A 614 48.57 -37.13 1.76
CA THR A 614 48.56 -38.42 2.51
C THR A 614 47.12 -38.84 2.84
N THR A 615 46.82 -40.10 2.56
CA THR A 615 45.64 -40.87 2.98
C THR A 615 45.68 -41.19 4.47
N SER A 616 44.59 -40.96 5.20
CA SER A 616 44.24 -41.77 6.38
C SER A 616 42.76 -41.64 6.74
N SER A 617 42.11 -42.80 6.79
CA SER A 617 40.82 -43.10 7.42
C SER A 617 40.74 -42.67 8.89
N GLY A 618 39.57 -42.19 9.34
CA GLY A 618 39.29 -42.03 10.77
C GLY A 618 37.91 -41.41 11.05
N SER A 619 37.03 -42.21 11.63
CA SER A 619 35.69 -41.86 12.08
C SER A 619 35.65 -41.09 13.42
N THR A 620 34.58 -40.30 13.60
CA THR A 620 33.90 -39.90 14.86
C THR A 620 34.64 -39.04 15.91
N SER A 621 34.12 -37.84 16.22
CA SER A 621 33.27 -37.60 17.42
C SER A 621 33.10 -36.10 17.75
N HIS A 622 31.86 -35.61 17.68
CA HIS A 622 31.44 -34.33 18.24
C HIS A 622 31.15 -34.48 19.75
N VAL A 623 32.17 -34.48 20.61
CA VAL A 623 31.95 -34.46 22.09
C VAL A 623 32.85 -33.44 22.82
N ALA A 624 33.78 -32.74 22.15
CA ALA A 624 34.68 -31.80 22.83
C ALA A 624 34.20 -30.33 22.91
N LEU A 625 32.98 -29.99 22.47
CA LEU A 625 32.49 -28.60 22.40
C LEU A 625 31.39 -28.22 23.43
N TYR A 626 31.21 -29.01 24.50
CA TYR A 626 30.19 -28.71 25.52
C TYR A 626 30.73 -28.51 26.95
N ALA A 627 32.04 -28.69 27.18
CA ALA A 627 32.64 -28.46 28.50
C ALA A 627 33.18 -27.03 28.72
N GLY A 628 33.30 -26.21 27.66
CA GLY A 628 33.85 -24.85 27.75
C GLY A 628 32.85 -23.73 28.06
N ILE A 629 31.55 -23.98 27.90
CA ILE A 629 30.52 -22.91 27.93
C ILE A 629 29.98 -22.67 29.35
N ALA A 630 29.99 -23.67 30.23
CA ALA A 630 29.50 -23.51 31.61
C ALA A 630 30.42 -22.65 32.49
N GLY A 631 31.74 -22.62 32.22
CA GLY A 631 32.71 -21.83 33.00
C GLY A 631 32.68 -20.32 32.69
N GLY A 632 32.39 -19.95 31.44
CA GLY A 632 32.36 -18.54 31.01
C GLY A 632 31.14 -17.77 31.55
N VAL A 633 29.99 -18.42 31.67
CA VAL A 633 28.74 -17.79 32.11
C VAL A 633 28.79 -17.36 33.58
N ALA A 634 29.48 -18.11 34.45
CA ALA A 634 29.61 -17.77 35.87
C ALA A 634 30.47 -16.51 36.10
N VAL A 635 31.51 -16.29 35.30
CA VAL A 635 32.41 -15.14 35.43
C VAL A 635 31.75 -13.86 34.94
N VAL A 636 30.98 -13.93 33.85
CA VAL A 636 30.22 -12.78 33.32
C VAL A 636 29.10 -12.36 34.26
N ALA A 637 28.41 -13.31 34.90
CA ALA A 637 27.36 -13.02 35.89
C ALA A 637 27.91 -12.27 37.12
N LEU A 638 29.10 -12.64 37.61
CA LEU A 638 29.74 -11.97 38.74
C LEU A 638 30.21 -10.55 38.41
N LEU A 639 30.69 -10.31 37.19
CA LEU A 639 31.07 -8.97 36.72
C LEU A 639 29.84 -8.05 36.55
N ALA A 640 28.74 -8.57 36.01
CA ALA A 640 27.49 -7.83 35.87
C ALA A 640 26.91 -7.40 37.23
N LEU A 641 27.00 -8.28 38.25
CA LEU A 641 26.60 -7.98 39.63
C LEU A 641 27.43 -6.85 40.26
N GLY A 642 28.75 -6.86 40.02
CA GLY A 642 29.65 -5.78 40.49
C GLY A 642 29.34 -4.42 39.87
N VAL A 643 29.05 -4.38 38.56
CA VAL A 643 28.68 -3.15 37.84
C VAL A 643 27.32 -2.62 38.31
N GLY A 644 26.33 -3.51 38.52
CA GLY A 644 25.01 -3.15 39.04
C GLY A 644 25.06 -2.48 40.41
N VAL A 645 25.91 -2.98 41.32
CA VAL A 645 26.09 -2.38 42.66
C VAL A 645 26.76 -1.01 42.57
N CYS A 646 27.72 -0.82 41.66
CA CYS A 646 28.37 0.48 41.43
C CYS A 646 27.41 1.53 40.85
N LEU A 647 26.57 1.14 39.89
CA LEU A 647 25.57 2.03 39.28
C LEU A 647 24.45 2.41 40.27
N ALA A 648 24.01 1.48 41.11
CA ALA A 648 23.03 1.75 42.16
C ALA A 648 23.56 2.75 43.22
N ARG A 649 24.86 2.67 43.57
CA ARG A 649 25.52 3.63 44.46
C ARG A 649 25.65 5.02 43.83
N ARG A 650 25.97 5.12 42.54
CA ARG A 650 26.01 6.39 41.79
C ARG A 650 24.63 7.04 41.64
N ARG A 651 23.56 6.26 41.46
CA ARG A 651 22.17 6.76 41.34
C ARG A 651 21.67 7.38 42.65
N ARG A 652 21.99 6.78 43.80
CA ARG A 652 21.64 7.33 45.13
C ARG A 652 22.36 8.64 45.45
N ALA A 653 23.56 8.87 44.89
CA ALA A 653 24.28 10.13 45.04
C ALA A 653 23.67 11.28 44.22
N ARG A 654 23.14 11.01 43.02
CA ARG A 654 22.49 12.02 42.16
C ARG A 654 21.11 12.46 42.68
N ILE A 655 20.35 11.55 43.31
CA ILE A 655 19.04 11.87 43.90
C ILE A 655 19.17 12.82 45.10
N ARG A 656 20.28 12.76 45.86
CA ARG A 656 20.55 13.70 46.95
C ARG A 656 20.98 15.10 46.48
N ALA A 657 21.47 15.24 45.25
CA ALA A 657 21.88 16.53 44.68
C ALA A 657 20.73 17.26 43.94
N GLY A 658 19.72 16.53 43.44
CA GLY A 658 18.60 17.10 42.67
C GLY A 658 17.51 17.80 43.49
N ILE A 659 17.45 17.60 44.81
CA ILE A 659 16.38 18.14 45.68
C ILE A 659 16.64 19.62 46.07
N ALA A 660 17.80 20.19 45.72
CA ALA A 660 18.13 21.59 46.06
C ALA A 660 17.84 22.62 44.95
N ALA A 661 17.32 22.24 43.78
CA ALA A 661 17.26 23.12 42.60
C ALA A 661 15.85 23.45 42.05
N SER A 662 14.77 23.12 42.76
CA SER A 662 13.40 23.40 42.31
C SER A 662 12.72 24.49 43.15
N LYS A 663 13.18 25.75 43.04
CA LYS A 663 12.40 26.94 43.42
C LYS A 663 12.74 28.11 42.48
N ALA A 664 12.01 28.24 41.38
CA ALA A 664 11.83 29.49 40.64
C ALA A 664 10.51 29.42 39.81
N PRO A 665 9.68 30.48 39.75
CA PRO A 665 8.34 30.43 39.17
C PRO A 665 8.31 30.75 37.66
N GLN A 666 7.35 30.14 36.95
CA GLN A 666 7.09 30.30 35.51
C GLN A 666 6.36 31.63 35.19
N LEU A 667 6.76 32.27 34.08
CA LEU A 667 6.10 33.44 33.49
C LEU A 667 5.12 33.00 32.39
N VAL A 668 3.91 33.56 32.42
CA VAL A 668 2.81 33.38 31.45
C VAL A 668 2.93 34.40 30.33
N ALA A 669 2.75 33.98 29.07
CA ALA A 669 2.68 34.86 27.89
C ALA A 669 1.22 35.07 27.43
N PRO A 670 0.87 36.23 26.81
CA PRO A 670 -0.52 36.62 26.59
C PRO A 670 -1.12 36.09 25.28
N VAL A 671 -2.44 35.91 25.30
CA VAL A 671 -3.32 35.50 24.20
C VAL A 671 -3.69 36.69 23.32
N VAL A 672 -3.69 36.53 21.99
CA VAL A 672 -4.15 37.51 21.00
C VAL A 672 -5.51 37.04 20.41
N PRO A 673 -6.53 37.90 20.22
CA PRO A 673 -7.84 37.48 19.75
C PRO A 673 -7.94 37.40 18.22
N TYR A 674 -8.64 36.38 17.71
CA TYR A 674 -8.83 36.09 16.29
C TYR A 674 -10.15 36.69 15.74
N GLN A 675 -10.12 37.24 14.52
CA GLN A 675 -11.28 37.77 13.80
C GLN A 675 -12.05 36.66 13.03
N LYS A 676 -13.37 36.81 12.99
CA LYS A 676 -14.33 35.91 12.34
C LYS A 676 -14.32 36.16 10.82
N VAL A 677 -14.30 35.09 10.00
CA VAL A 677 -14.43 35.16 8.54
C VAL A 677 -15.64 34.34 8.10
N ASP A 678 -16.50 34.93 7.28
CA ASP A 678 -17.72 34.34 6.70
C ASP A 678 -17.41 33.45 5.48
N SER A 679 -18.33 32.51 5.20
CA SER A 679 -18.35 31.45 4.18
C SER A 679 -17.69 31.76 2.82
N ILE A 680 -16.77 30.90 2.37
CA ILE A 680 -16.05 30.98 1.08
C ILE A 680 -16.28 29.70 0.27
N ASN A 681 -16.17 29.78 -1.05
CA ASN A 681 -16.26 28.68 -2.01
C ASN A 681 -14.96 27.84 -1.98
N ASP A 682 -15.07 26.54 -1.70
CA ASP A 682 -14.08 25.72 -0.95
C ASP A 682 -13.02 24.96 -1.76
N SER A 683 -12.41 25.61 -2.75
CA SER A 683 -11.31 25.03 -3.53
C SER A 683 -10.01 25.87 -3.51
N GLN A 684 -9.97 26.93 -2.69
CA GLN A 684 -8.89 27.94 -2.66
C GLN A 684 -7.75 27.68 -1.66
N VAL A 685 -7.72 26.51 -1.03
CA VAL A 685 -6.98 26.33 0.21
C VAL A 685 -5.46 26.20 0.00
N PHE A 686 -5.01 25.88 -1.21
CA PHE A 686 -3.61 25.94 -1.62
C PHE A 686 -3.27 27.09 -2.58
N LEU A 687 -4.08 28.17 -2.65
CA LEU A 687 -3.93 29.20 -3.69
C LEU A 687 -4.13 30.66 -3.26
N ASN A 688 -3.50 31.53 -4.05
CA ASN A 688 -3.36 32.99 -3.89
C ASN A 688 -4.68 33.77 -4.04
N ARG A 689 -4.82 34.86 -3.26
CA ARG A 689 -5.72 35.98 -3.60
C ARG A 689 -4.99 37.29 -3.35
N ASP A 690 -4.48 37.89 -4.43
CA ASP A 690 -4.02 39.27 -4.43
C ASP A 690 -5.20 40.21 -4.15
N HIS A 691 -5.08 41.01 -3.11
CA HIS A 691 -5.98 42.12 -2.85
C HIS A 691 -5.49 43.35 -3.63
N ASN A 692 -6.21 43.74 -4.67
CA ASN A 692 -6.43 45.14 -5.07
C ASN A 692 -7.48 45.19 -6.19
N ASP A 693 -8.71 45.54 -5.85
CA ASP A 693 -9.42 46.69 -6.45
C ASP A 693 -10.87 46.74 -5.95
N GLU A 694 -11.22 47.89 -5.38
CA GLU A 694 -12.57 48.26 -5.00
C GLU A 694 -13.36 48.68 -6.24
N ARG A 695 -14.56 48.10 -6.46
CA ARG A 695 -15.84 48.80 -6.68
C ARG A 695 -17.00 47.82 -6.96
N PRO A 696 -18.25 48.21 -6.65
CA PRO A 696 -19.39 47.30 -6.51
C PRO A 696 -20.11 47.06 -7.85
N TRP A 697 -20.99 46.04 -7.95
CA TRP A 697 -22.36 46.12 -8.51
C TRP A 697 -23.02 44.74 -8.74
N SER A 698 -24.24 44.61 -8.21
CA SER A 698 -25.44 43.87 -8.67
C SER A 698 -25.42 42.39 -9.11
N ARG A 699 -26.25 41.60 -8.41
CA ARG A 699 -26.85 40.33 -8.84
C ARG A 699 -27.75 40.49 -10.08
N PRO A 700 -27.98 39.38 -10.82
CA PRO A 700 -29.37 39.02 -11.14
C PRO A 700 -29.70 37.54 -10.91
N GLU A 701 -30.97 37.34 -10.58
CA GLU A 701 -31.70 36.07 -10.42
C GLU A 701 -31.95 35.37 -11.77
N ALA A 702 -32.08 34.04 -11.76
CA ALA A 702 -32.91 33.32 -12.73
C ALA A 702 -33.46 32.02 -12.11
N ASN A 703 -34.79 31.90 -12.18
CA ASN A 703 -35.66 30.83 -11.72
C ASN A 703 -35.52 29.54 -12.54
N ALA A 704 -35.81 28.37 -11.93
CA ALA A 704 -36.83 27.46 -12.47
C ALA A 704 -37.22 26.28 -11.55
N TRP A 705 -38.51 26.32 -11.15
CA TRP A 705 -39.49 25.23 -11.10
C TRP A 705 -39.38 24.08 -10.08
N ASN A 706 -40.35 24.12 -9.15
CA ASN A 706 -40.77 23.05 -8.26
C ASN A 706 -42.18 22.60 -8.69
N SER A 707 -42.46 21.30 -8.70
CA SER A 707 -43.83 20.78 -8.63
C SER A 707 -43.85 19.41 -7.95
N SER A 708 -44.64 19.34 -6.90
CA SER A 708 -44.86 18.25 -5.96
C SER A 708 -45.95 17.24 -6.37
N ASN A 709 -45.85 16.05 -5.79
CA ASN A 709 -46.90 15.08 -5.39
C ASN A 709 -47.65 14.26 -6.45
N GLN A 710 -47.53 12.92 -6.37
CA GLN A 710 -48.53 12.05 -5.72
C GLN A 710 -48.03 10.60 -5.56
N SER A 711 -48.48 9.96 -4.48
CA SER A 711 -48.10 8.64 -3.98
C SER A 711 -49.04 7.53 -4.44
N PHE A 712 -48.58 6.27 -4.34
CA PHE A 712 -49.20 5.09 -3.68
C PHE A 712 -48.77 3.77 -4.36
N ASP A 713 -48.11 2.92 -3.56
CA ASP A 713 -48.34 1.48 -3.28
C ASP A 713 -48.80 0.54 -4.40
N ALA A 714 -48.53 -0.77 -4.43
CA ALA A 714 -47.69 -1.76 -3.76
C ALA A 714 -48.12 -3.08 -4.43
N TYR A 715 -47.25 -4.07 -4.63
CA TYR A 715 -47.47 -5.48 -4.23
C TYR A 715 -46.44 -6.45 -4.80
N HIS A 716 -46.27 -7.49 -3.98
CA HIS A 716 -45.28 -8.55 -3.90
C HIS A 716 -45.47 -9.76 -4.85
N ASP A 717 -44.35 -10.50 -4.98
CA ASP A 717 -44.21 -11.97 -5.08
C ASP A 717 -44.79 -12.69 -6.31
N ALA A 718 -44.29 -13.83 -6.79
CA ALA A 718 -43.06 -14.60 -6.68
C ALA A 718 -43.24 -15.83 -7.61
N MET A 719 -42.15 -16.55 -7.88
CA MET A 719 -42.07 -17.96 -8.33
C MET A 719 -42.29 -18.30 -9.83
N THR A 720 -41.14 -18.57 -10.47
CA THR A 720 -40.78 -19.65 -11.42
C THR A 720 -41.51 -21.01 -11.25
N PRO A 721 -41.29 -22.06 -12.07
CA PRO A 721 -40.53 -22.21 -13.35
C PRO A 721 -41.28 -23.04 -14.43
N MET A 722 -40.75 -23.17 -15.66
CA MET A 722 -40.45 -24.49 -16.26
C MET A 722 -39.87 -24.42 -17.69
N SER A 723 -39.06 -25.45 -17.93
CA SER A 723 -38.10 -25.75 -18.98
C SER A 723 -38.64 -26.32 -20.31
N ALA A 724 -37.74 -26.27 -21.31
CA ALA A 724 -37.45 -27.28 -22.35
C ALA A 724 -38.19 -27.23 -23.71
N HIS A 725 -37.45 -26.73 -24.73
CA HIS A 725 -37.01 -27.36 -26.01
C HIS A 725 -37.96 -28.27 -26.84
N PRO A 726 -37.62 -28.62 -28.10
CA PRO A 726 -36.81 -27.95 -29.16
C PRO A 726 -37.47 -28.09 -30.57
N SER A 727 -36.74 -27.71 -31.64
CA SER A 727 -36.70 -28.29 -33.02
C SER A 727 -36.54 -27.16 -34.06
N ALA A 728 -35.37 -27.01 -34.72
CA ALA A 728 -34.99 -27.63 -36.00
C ALA A 728 -35.80 -27.05 -37.20
N HIS A 729 -35.27 -26.67 -38.36
CA HIS A 729 -34.02 -26.94 -39.07
C HIS A 729 -34.05 -26.15 -40.42
N TYR A 730 -32.88 -25.84 -41.00
CA TYR A 730 -32.56 -25.65 -42.44
C TYR A 730 -33.13 -24.40 -43.19
N VAL A 731 -32.48 -23.73 -44.16
CA VAL A 731 -31.12 -23.68 -44.76
C VAL A 731 -31.13 -22.59 -45.85
N ASP A 732 -29.95 -22.05 -46.18
CA ASP A 732 -29.51 -21.30 -47.39
C ASP A 732 -30.14 -19.95 -47.84
N ALA A 733 -29.38 -18.86 -47.61
CA ALA A 733 -28.59 -18.06 -48.58
C ALA A 733 -29.08 -17.84 -50.05
N PRO A 734 -28.43 -16.95 -50.84
CA PRO A 734 -28.31 -15.48 -50.76
C PRO A 734 -28.59 -14.78 -52.14
N ALA A 735 -28.37 -13.46 -52.23
CA ALA A 735 -28.10 -12.59 -53.41
C ALA A 735 -28.98 -11.31 -53.37
N ALA A 736 -28.47 -10.08 -53.25
CA ALA A 736 -27.49 -9.31 -54.03
C ALA A 736 -28.00 -8.81 -55.40
N GLY A 737 -27.99 -7.47 -55.57
CA GLY A 737 -28.09 -6.74 -56.85
C GLY A 737 -29.20 -5.68 -56.84
N ASN A 738 -28.87 -4.39 -56.64
CA ASN A 738 -28.60 -3.37 -57.67
C ASN A 738 -29.90 -2.91 -58.39
N HIS A 739 -30.24 -1.65 -58.68
CA HIS A 739 -29.57 -0.37 -58.97
C HIS A 739 -30.77 0.64 -59.08
N ASP A 740 -30.75 1.95 -58.76
CA ASP A 740 -30.26 3.03 -59.64
C ASP A 740 -30.63 4.46 -59.10
N TYR A 741 -29.66 5.38 -59.25
CA TYR A 741 -29.71 6.77 -59.78
C TYR A 741 -30.29 7.99 -59.02
N GLN A 742 -29.31 8.85 -58.65
CA GLN A 742 -29.07 10.26 -59.09
C GLN A 742 -29.69 11.51 -58.42
N HIS A 743 -28.73 12.33 -57.94
CA HIS A 743 -28.48 13.78 -58.16
C HIS A 743 -29.11 14.92 -57.33
N GLN A 744 -28.18 15.81 -56.92
CA GLN A 744 -28.22 17.28 -56.75
C GLN A 744 -28.89 17.83 -55.47
N GLN A 745 -28.14 18.44 -54.54
CA GLN A 745 -27.52 19.80 -54.47
C GLN A 745 -28.44 20.86 -53.84
N GLN A 746 -27.81 21.74 -53.04
CA GLN A 746 -28.28 23.00 -52.39
C GLN A 746 -29.11 22.90 -51.11
N SER A 747 -29.07 23.82 -50.12
CA SER A 747 -28.07 24.73 -49.52
C SER A 747 -28.81 25.56 -48.45
N GLN A 748 -28.18 25.78 -47.30
CA GLN A 748 -28.21 26.97 -46.41
C GLN A 748 -29.49 27.81 -46.25
N TYR A 749 -29.93 28.01 -45.00
CA TYR A 749 -29.55 29.17 -44.17
C TYR A 749 -29.50 28.79 -42.69
#